data_AF-M7CBL6-F1
#
_entry.id   AF-M7CBL6-F1
#
_cell.length_a   1.000
_cell.length_b   1.000
_cell.length_c   1.000
_cell.angle_alpha   90.00
_cell.angle_beta   90.00
_cell.angle_gamma   90.00
#
_symmetry.space_group_name_H-M   'P 1'
#
loop_
_entity.id
_entity.type
_entity.pdbx_description
1 polymer ?
#
loop_
_entity_poly.entity_id
_entity_poly.type
_entity_poly.pdbx_seq_one_letter_code
_entity_poly.pdbx_strand_id
1 'polypeptide(L)'
;MGTLGWNSISFAIPFSCELGFYKSAPGDQLCAKCPLHSYSESRAAQVCRCDSSYYRAAQDPPSAACTRPPSAPVNLVSSVNGTLVTLEWAPPLDKGGRTDITYNVVCRRCTWEQGQCEACGSGIRFVPQQMSLAQAALTVANLMAHMNYSFWVEAVNGVSNLSLEPKRFAVVNITTNQAAPSQVVVLRQENTGQNSVTLLWHEPDQPNGIILEYEVKYYEKDKEMQSYSTLKSKGTSATVSGLKPATRYIFQVRARTSAGCGRFSQMVEVETGKAIALRYDTMTIIWICLTLITGLVILLVVLICKKRHCGYSKAFQDSDEEKMHYQNGQVKFPESKFYVDPHTYEDPCQAVHEFTREIEASRIKIEKVIGSGESGEVCYGHLKVPGKRELPVAIKALKAGYTEKQRRDFLSEASIMAQFDHPNVIHLEGVVTRSKLVMIVTEYMENGSLDSFLRKHDGQFTLIQLVGMLRGIGAGMRYLSDLGYVHRDLAARNVLVNSNLVCKVSDFGLSRILEDDPDAAYTTTGGKIPIRWTAPEAIAYRTFSSASDVWSYGVVMWEVLAYGERPYWNMTNRDVDGKKVNGYWDMSVEVMLAQPEVVAPDRVVPNTYLTLTGVGGTPFKSLAKPPLERVTSGTAPSSTPSCEHTMPLPKAVLSCQILAAQQLNMILISPPPFPVPIFPLSKT
;
A
#
# COMPACT_ATOMS: atom_id res chain seq x y z
N MET A 1 20.58 -83.82 -80.15
CA MET A 1 19.17 -83.61 -80.56
C MET A 1 18.32 -83.93 -79.35
N GLY A 2 17.78 -83.00 -78.55
CA GLY A 2 17.35 -81.65 -78.84
C GLY A 2 15.83 -81.65 -79.02
N THR A 3 15.06 -81.80 -77.95
CA THR A 3 13.60 -81.56 -77.92
C THR A 3 13.17 -80.96 -76.58
N LEU A 4 13.12 -79.63 -76.62
CA LEU A 4 12.29 -78.67 -75.91
C LEU A 4 11.29 -79.24 -74.88
N GLY A 5 11.56 -78.98 -73.59
CA GLY A 5 10.58 -79.00 -72.51
C GLY A 5 10.39 -77.57 -72.00
N TRP A 6 9.14 -77.11 -72.02
CA TRP A 6 8.71 -75.75 -71.71
C TRP A 6 9.20 -75.30 -70.33
N ASN A 7 10.10 -74.31 -70.28
CA ASN A 7 10.30 -73.53 -69.07
C ASN A 7 9.02 -72.74 -68.84
N SER A 8 8.28 -73.11 -67.79
CA SER A 8 7.23 -72.31 -67.21
C SER A 8 7.76 -70.89 -66.97
N ILE A 9 7.38 -69.97 -67.85
CA ILE A 9 7.41 -68.55 -67.55
C ILE A 9 6.35 -68.40 -66.45
N SER A 10 6.80 -68.44 -65.19
CA SER A 10 6.00 -67.94 -64.07
C SER A 10 5.80 -66.46 -64.34
N PHE A 11 4.71 -66.12 -65.02
CA PHE A 11 4.12 -64.81 -64.92
C PHE A 11 3.82 -64.62 -63.43
N ALA A 12 4.69 -63.89 -62.74
CA ALA A 12 4.33 -63.32 -61.44
C ALA A 12 3.14 -62.41 -61.74
N ILE A 13 1.93 -62.91 -61.48
CA ILE A 13 0.71 -62.12 -61.54
C ILE A 13 0.99 -60.92 -60.62
N PRO A 14 0.98 -59.67 -61.11
CA PRO A 14 1.20 -58.53 -60.26
C PRO A 14 0.05 -58.50 -59.25
N PHE A 15 0.33 -58.94 -58.02
CA PHE A 15 -0.65 -58.89 -56.94
C PHE A 15 -0.96 -57.41 -56.70
N SER A 16 -2.14 -57.01 -57.13
CA SER A 16 -2.70 -55.70 -56.84
C SER A 16 -2.84 -55.56 -55.33
N CYS A 17 -2.40 -54.43 -54.76
CA CYS A 17 -2.48 -54.25 -53.31
C CYS A 17 -3.91 -54.42 -52.80
N GLU A 18 -4.04 -55.16 -51.70
CA GLU A 18 -5.31 -55.35 -51.02
C GLU A 18 -5.78 -54.04 -50.34
N LEU A 19 -7.05 -54.02 -49.93
CA LEU A 19 -7.61 -52.88 -49.19
C LEU A 19 -6.80 -52.62 -47.90
N GLY A 20 -6.53 -51.36 -47.61
CA GLY A 20 -5.66 -50.95 -46.50
C GLY A 20 -4.16 -51.00 -46.81
N PHE A 21 -3.76 -51.40 -48.03
CA PHE A 21 -2.38 -51.39 -48.50
C PHE A 21 -2.22 -50.52 -49.76
N TYR A 22 -1.00 -50.04 -50.01
CA TYR A 22 -0.66 -49.19 -51.15
C TYR A 22 0.73 -49.47 -51.73
N LYS A 23 0.98 -48.93 -52.93
CA LYS A 23 2.27 -48.98 -53.59
C LYS A 23 2.51 -47.74 -54.45
N SER A 24 3.44 -46.89 -54.04
CA SER A 24 3.68 -45.57 -54.65
C SER A 24 4.38 -45.59 -56.01
N ALA A 25 5.02 -46.70 -56.38
CA ALA A 25 5.69 -46.85 -57.67
C ALA A 25 5.50 -48.27 -58.25
N PRO A 26 5.36 -48.41 -59.58
CA PRO A 26 5.35 -49.71 -60.24
C PRO A 26 6.71 -50.42 -60.09
N GLY A 27 6.71 -51.73 -59.87
CA GLY A 27 7.92 -52.56 -59.66
C GLY A 27 7.61 -53.85 -58.91
N ASP A 28 8.63 -54.56 -58.39
CA ASP A 28 8.45 -55.83 -57.65
C ASP A 28 8.31 -55.67 -56.14
N GLN A 29 8.21 -54.42 -55.66
CA GLN A 29 8.09 -54.14 -54.23
C GLN A 29 6.77 -54.67 -53.64
N LEU A 30 6.82 -55.22 -52.43
CA LEU A 30 5.63 -55.64 -51.69
C LEU A 30 4.75 -54.43 -51.34
N CYS A 31 3.44 -54.65 -51.27
CA CYS A 31 2.50 -53.61 -50.85
C CYS A 31 2.73 -53.23 -49.39
N ALA A 32 2.82 -51.93 -49.13
CA ALA A 32 2.97 -51.39 -47.77
C ALA A 32 1.60 -51.13 -47.15
N LYS A 33 1.46 -51.34 -45.84
CA LYS A 33 0.23 -50.97 -45.12
C LYS A 33 0.07 -49.46 -45.15
N CYS A 34 -1.17 -48.96 -45.26
CA CYS A 34 -1.43 -47.54 -45.19
C CYS A 34 -0.86 -46.94 -43.88
N PRO A 35 -0.15 -45.80 -43.97
CA PRO A 35 0.36 -45.09 -42.80
C PRO A 35 -0.75 -44.72 -41.81
N LEU A 36 -0.37 -44.41 -40.57
CA LEU A 36 -1.32 -44.01 -39.53
C LEU A 36 -2.20 -42.83 -39.99
N HIS A 37 -3.48 -42.86 -39.62
CA HIS A 37 -4.50 -41.88 -40.00
C HIS A 37 -4.76 -41.78 -41.52
N SER A 38 -4.60 -42.89 -42.24
CA SER A 38 -4.89 -42.96 -43.67
C SER A 38 -5.45 -44.33 -44.07
N TYR A 39 -6.18 -44.35 -45.18
CA TYR A 39 -6.86 -45.54 -45.71
C TYR A 39 -6.79 -45.61 -47.24
N SER A 40 -7.03 -46.80 -47.79
CA SER A 40 -7.22 -47.01 -49.22
C SER A 40 -8.61 -47.60 -49.48
N GLU A 41 -9.37 -46.96 -50.37
CA GLU A 41 -10.75 -47.35 -50.72
C GLU A 41 -10.80 -48.40 -51.84
N SER A 42 -9.72 -48.52 -52.61
CA SER A 42 -9.64 -49.39 -53.78
C SER A 42 -8.44 -50.33 -53.70
N ARG A 43 -8.57 -51.48 -54.34
CA ARG A 43 -7.43 -52.36 -54.62
C ARG A 43 -6.46 -51.66 -55.58
N ALA A 44 -5.19 -52.02 -55.52
CA ALA A 44 -4.10 -51.40 -56.28
C ALA A 44 -3.91 -49.88 -56.02
N ALA A 45 -4.23 -49.40 -54.82
CA ALA A 45 -4.06 -48.00 -54.47
C ALA A 45 -2.58 -47.56 -54.59
N GLN A 46 -2.35 -46.45 -55.29
CA GLN A 46 -1.01 -45.85 -55.39
C GLN A 46 -0.68 -44.91 -54.23
N VAL A 47 -1.71 -44.43 -53.52
CA VAL A 47 -1.59 -43.51 -52.39
C VAL A 47 -2.71 -43.78 -51.38
N CYS A 48 -2.41 -43.65 -50.09
CA CYS A 48 -3.42 -43.69 -49.03
C CYS A 48 -3.97 -42.29 -48.77
N ARG A 49 -5.31 -42.18 -48.78
CA ARG A 49 -6.03 -40.94 -48.45
C ARG A 49 -6.04 -40.74 -46.94
N CYS A 50 -5.91 -39.50 -46.50
CA CYS A 50 -5.96 -39.19 -45.07
C CYS A 50 -7.39 -39.31 -44.52
N ASP A 51 -7.49 -39.71 -43.25
CA ASP A 51 -8.74 -39.66 -42.49
C ASP A 51 -9.24 -38.21 -42.35
N SER A 52 -10.53 -38.04 -42.04
CA SER A 52 -11.11 -36.72 -41.75
C SER A 52 -10.33 -36.01 -40.63
N SER A 53 -10.05 -34.71 -40.77
CA SER A 53 -9.20 -33.88 -39.88
C SER A 53 -7.69 -34.21 -39.86
N TYR A 54 -7.24 -35.14 -40.70
CA TYR A 54 -5.83 -35.46 -40.90
C TYR A 54 -5.40 -35.12 -42.33
N TYR A 55 -4.13 -34.73 -42.47
CA TYR A 55 -3.60 -34.15 -43.68
C TYR A 55 -2.14 -34.57 -43.87
N ARG A 56 -1.69 -34.53 -45.13
CA ARG A 56 -0.29 -34.76 -45.51
C ARG A 56 0.19 -33.52 -46.25
N ALA A 57 1.33 -32.95 -45.84
CA ALA A 57 1.90 -31.79 -46.50
C ALA A 57 2.50 -32.19 -47.86
N ALA A 58 2.64 -31.24 -48.79
CA ALA A 58 3.12 -31.52 -50.14
C ALA A 58 4.54 -32.12 -50.17
N GLN A 59 5.36 -31.78 -49.16
CA GLN A 59 6.72 -32.28 -48.97
C GLN A 59 6.81 -33.62 -48.24
N ASP A 60 5.71 -34.14 -47.69
CA ASP A 60 5.73 -35.39 -46.93
C ASP A 60 5.73 -36.60 -47.90
N PRO A 61 6.55 -37.64 -47.67
CA PRO A 61 6.57 -38.81 -48.52
C PRO A 61 5.26 -39.62 -48.40
N PRO A 62 4.88 -40.43 -49.41
CA PRO A 62 3.68 -41.28 -49.34
C PRO A 62 3.64 -42.25 -48.15
N SER A 63 4.80 -42.58 -47.58
CA SER A 63 4.95 -43.43 -46.39
C SER A 63 4.76 -42.70 -45.06
N ALA A 64 4.77 -41.37 -45.04
CA ALA A 64 4.53 -40.60 -43.81
C ALA A 64 3.07 -40.74 -43.36
N ALA A 65 2.84 -40.80 -42.05
CA ALA A 65 1.50 -40.74 -41.47
C ALA A 65 0.80 -39.42 -41.80
N CYS A 66 -0.53 -39.44 -41.89
CA CYS A 66 -1.27 -38.19 -41.93
C CYS A 66 -1.28 -37.57 -40.53
N THR A 67 -1.16 -36.26 -40.49
CA THR A 67 -0.96 -35.45 -39.27
C THR A 67 -2.04 -34.39 -39.17
N ARG A 68 -2.17 -33.72 -38.03
CA ARG A 68 -3.19 -32.70 -37.82
C ARG A 68 -2.58 -31.37 -37.35
N PRO A 69 -3.31 -30.25 -37.40
CA PRO A 69 -2.85 -29.00 -36.80
C PRO A 69 -2.60 -29.15 -35.29
N PRO A 70 -1.66 -28.39 -34.71
CA PRO A 70 -1.37 -28.46 -33.28
C PRO A 70 -2.49 -27.80 -32.45
N SER A 71 -2.52 -28.09 -31.14
CA SER A 71 -3.34 -27.33 -30.20
C SER A 71 -2.78 -25.91 -29.98
N ALA A 72 -3.50 -25.07 -29.25
CA ALA A 72 -2.96 -23.78 -28.82
C ALA A 72 -1.72 -23.98 -27.91
N PRO A 73 -0.79 -23.00 -27.88
CA PRO A 73 0.28 -22.95 -26.87
C PRO A 73 -0.28 -22.92 -25.45
N VAL A 74 0.55 -23.27 -24.47
CA VAL A 74 0.15 -23.24 -23.05
C VAL A 74 1.06 -22.32 -22.25
N ASN A 75 0.66 -21.96 -21.03
CA ASN A 75 1.44 -21.11 -20.12
C ASN A 75 1.91 -19.79 -20.76
N LEU A 76 1.02 -19.13 -21.52
CA LEU A 76 1.30 -17.80 -22.05
C LEU A 76 1.38 -16.80 -20.89
N VAL A 77 2.56 -16.23 -20.67
CA VAL A 77 2.85 -15.21 -19.67
C VAL A 77 3.27 -13.92 -20.36
N SER A 78 3.01 -12.80 -19.68
CA SER A 78 3.35 -11.47 -20.19
C SER A 78 4.00 -10.62 -19.12
N SER A 79 5.01 -9.85 -19.51
CA SER A 79 5.65 -8.83 -18.67
C SER A 79 5.53 -7.46 -19.32
N VAL A 80 5.10 -6.45 -18.57
CA VAL A 80 4.89 -5.08 -19.05
C VAL A 80 5.96 -4.17 -18.45
N ASN A 81 6.70 -3.47 -19.30
CA ASN A 81 7.65 -2.46 -18.90
C ASN A 81 7.40 -1.16 -19.69
N GLY A 82 6.53 -0.30 -19.14
CA GLY A 82 6.15 0.96 -19.79
C GLY A 82 5.26 0.71 -21.02
N THR A 83 5.81 1.00 -22.21
CA THR A 83 5.17 0.79 -23.53
C THR A 83 5.69 -0.46 -24.25
N LEU A 84 6.46 -1.30 -23.54
CA LEU A 84 7.01 -2.54 -24.04
C LEU A 84 6.38 -3.74 -23.32
N VAL A 85 6.01 -4.76 -24.08
CA VAL A 85 5.43 -6.01 -23.60
C VAL A 85 6.28 -7.17 -24.08
N THR A 86 6.72 -8.01 -23.16
CA THR A 86 7.39 -9.28 -23.48
C THR A 86 6.39 -10.42 -23.26
N LEU A 87 6.22 -11.27 -24.27
CA LEU A 87 5.37 -12.45 -24.26
C LEU A 87 6.25 -13.69 -24.29
N GLU A 88 5.97 -14.65 -23.42
CA GLU A 88 6.63 -15.96 -23.39
C GLU A 88 5.60 -17.06 -23.21
N TRP A 89 5.76 -18.20 -23.86
CA TRP A 89 4.81 -19.32 -23.76
C TRP A 89 5.52 -20.68 -23.84
N ALA A 90 4.81 -21.72 -23.46
CA ALA A 90 5.24 -23.10 -23.63
C ALA A 90 4.64 -23.74 -24.90
N PRO A 91 5.29 -24.77 -25.48
CA PRO A 91 4.79 -25.48 -26.64
C PRO A 91 3.39 -26.08 -26.44
N PRO A 92 2.62 -26.32 -27.52
CA PRO A 92 1.29 -26.90 -27.41
C PRO A 92 1.33 -28.32 -26.83
N LEU A 93 0.30 -28.68 -26.05
CA LEU A 93 0.14 -30.03 -25.47
C LEU A 93 0.04 -31.10 -26.55
N ASP A 94 -0.67 -30.79 -27.63
CA ASP A 94 -0.74 -31.65 -28.82
C ASP A 94 -0.07 -30.98 -30.01
N LYS A 95 0.99 -31.62 -30.52
CA LYS A 95 1.76 -31.18 -31.68
C LYS A 95 1.16 -31.61 -33.02
N GLY A 96 0.11 -32.43 -32.98
CA GLY A 96 -0.53 -32.99 -34.16
C GLY A 96 0.33 -34.01 -34.91
N GLY A 97 1.32 -34.59 -34.24
CA GLY A 97 2.24 -35.59 -34.81
C GLY A 97 3.42 -35.02 -35.59
N ARG A 98 3.69 -33.71 -35.51
CA ARG A 98 4.83 -33.07 -36.19
C ARG A 98 5.76 -32.32 -35.24
N THR A 99 6.96 -32.00 -35.73
CA THR A 99 7.99 -31.24 -34.99
C THR A 99 8.28 -29.88 -35.61
N ASP A 100 7.76 -29.60 -36.82
CA ASP A 100 7.90 -28.36 -37.58
C ASP A 100 6.94 -27.26 -37.08
N ILE A 101 6.91 -27.05 -35.76
CA ILE A 101 6.01 -26.08 -35.11
C ILE A 101 6.64 -24.69 -35.15
N THR A 102 5.87 -23.72 -35.64
CA THR A 102 6.16 -22.30 -35.51
C THR A 102 4.97 -21.58 -34.87
N TYR A 103 5.15 -20.31 -34.48
CA TYR A 103 4.10 -19.52 -33.83
C TYR A 103 3.80 -18.24 -34.58
N ASN A 104 2.53 -17.81 -34.54
CA ASN A 104 2.11 -16.50 -35.02
C ASN A 104 1.42 -15.73 -33.89
N VAL A 105 1.62 -14.42 -33.84
CA VAL A 105 1.04 -13.54 -32.83
C VAL A 105 0.21 -12.45 -33.50
N VAL A 106 -1.04 -12.33 -33.05
CA VAL A 106 -1.98 -11.28 -33.48
C VAL A 106 -2.23 -10.32 -32.32
N CYS A 107 -2.07 -9.03 -32.58
CA CYS A 107 -2.29 -7.95 -31.62
C CYS A 107 -3.61 -7.25 -31.92
N ARG A 108 -4.43 -7.06 -30.88
CA ARG A 108 -5.63 -6.22 -30.92
C ARG A 108 -5.60 -5.17 -29.82
N ARG A 109 -6.10 -3.97 -30.11
CA ARG A 109 -6.29 -2.87 -29.15
C ARG A 109 -7.77 -2.75 -28.80
N CYS A 110 -8.10 -2.79 -27.52
CA CYS A 110 -9.50 -2.74 -27.05
C CYS A 110 -9.75 -1.42 -26.31
N THR A 111 -10.86 -0.73 -26.63
CA THR A 111 -11.30 0.47 -25.90
C THR A 111 -12.23 0.07 -24.76
N TRP A 112 -12.19 0.82 -23.65
CA TRP A 112 -13.03 0.57 -22.47
C TRP A 112 -14.52 0.81 -22.72
N GLU A 113 -14.89 1.65 -23.68
CA GLU A 113 -16.25 2.17 -23.81
C GLU A 113 -17.18 1.35 -24.72
N GLN A 114 -16.64 0.47 -25.59
CA GLN A 114 -17.47 -0.23 -26.58
C GLN A 114 -17.19 -1.73 -26.72
N GLY A 115 -16.22 -2.29 -25.99
CA GLY A 115 -15.89 -3.73 -26.06
C GLY A 115 -15.41 -4.22 -27.44
N GLN A 116 -15.24 -3.31 -28.40
CA GLN A 116 -14.80 -3.61 -29.75
C GLN A 116 -13.27 -3.46 -29.81
N CYS A 117 -12.59 -4.55 -30.17
CA CYS A 117 -11.14 -4.56 -30.30
C CYS A 117 -10.74 -4.45 -31.77
N GLU A 118 -9.91 -3.46 -32.08
CA GLU A 118 -9.38 -3.21 -33.42
C GLU A 118 -8.01 -3.87 -33.60
N ALA A 119 -7.59 -4.11 -34.85
CA ALA A 119 -6.24 -4.54 -35.13
C ALA A 119 -5.23 -3.48 -34.67
N CYS A 120 -4.11 -3.93 -34.09
CA CYS A 120 -3.01 -3.04 -33.72
C CYS A 120 -2.47 -2.28 -34.95
N GLY A 121 -2.28 -0.96 -34.82
CA GLY A 121 -1.81 -0.10 -35.91
C GLY A 121 -0.35 -0.35 -36.31
N SER A 122 0.05 0.19 -37.46
CA SER A 122 1.38 -0.01 -38.07
C SER A 122 2.55 0.59 -37.28
N GLY A 123 2.30 1.39 -36.24
CA GLY A 123 3.34 1.96 -35.37
C GLY A 123 3.92 0.97 -34.33
N ILE A 124 3.27 -0.17 -34.13
CA ILE A 124 3.69 -1.20 -33.16
C ILE A 124 4.79 -2.07 -33.76
N ARG A 125 5.87 -2.27 -33.00
CA ARG A 125 7.05 -3.01 -33.45
C ARG A 125 7.15 -4.34 -32.75
N PHE A 126 7.21 -5.41 -33.53
CA PHE A 126 7.41 -6.78 -33.05
C PHE A 126 8.88 -7.20 -33.24
N VAL A 127 9.49 -7.75 -32.19
CA VAL A 127 10.88 -8.23 -32.19
C VAL A 127 10.94 -9.60 -31.50
N PRO A 128 11.18 -10.71 -32.24
CA PRO A 128 11.27 -10.83 -33.71
C PRO A 128 9.93 -10.59 -34.44
N GLN A 129 9.87 -10.70 -35.78
CA GLN A 129 8.61 -10.48 -36.53
C GLN A 129 7.50 -11.44 -36.06
N GLN A 130 6.25 -10.97 -36.03
CA GLN A 130 5.14 -11.69 -35.38
C GLN A 130 4.66 -12.98 -36.07
N MET A 131 5.27 -13.41 -37.18
CA MET A 131 4.88 -14.58 -37.97
C MET A 131 6.02 -15.58 -38.08
N SER A 132 5.70 -16.88 -38.12
CA SER A 132 6.64 -17.98 -38.31
C SER A 132 7.77 -18.01 -37.27
N LEU A 133 7.43 -17.68 -36.03
CA LEU A 133 8.37 -17.64 -34.91
C LEU A 133 8.85 -19.06 -34.56
N ALA A 134 10.17 -19.27 -34.54
CA ALA A 134 10.75 -20.54 -34.10
C ALA A 134 10.86 -20.65 -32.57
N GLN A 135 11.03 -19.52 -31.88
CA GLN A 135 11.13 -19.44 -30.43
C GLN A 135 9.78 -19.04 -29.82
N ALA A 136 9.50 -19.55 -28.63
CA ALA A 136 8.26 -19.30 -27.91
C ALA A 136 8.31 -18.00 -27.07
N ALA A 137 8.87 -16.94 -27.66
CA ALA A 137 9.03 -15.64 -27.03
C ALA A 137 8.97 -14.50 -28.06
N LEU A 138 8.39 -13.37 -27.68
CA LEU A 138 8.21 -12.20 -28.54
C LEU A 138 8.14 -10.91 -27.72
N THR A 139 8.86 -9.88 -28.15
CA THR A 139 8.77 -8.54 -27.57
C THR A 139 7.99 -7.59 -28.49
N VAL A 140 7.05 -6.84 -27.92
CA VAL A 140 6.20 -5.87 -28.60
C VAL A 140 6.48 -4.48 -28.03
N ALA A 141 6.85 -3.53 -28.88
CA ALA A 141 7.22 -2.16 -28.49
C ALA A 141 6.34 -1.11 -29.19
N ASN A 142 6.43 0.13 -28.73
CA ASN A 142 5.64 1.29 -29.20
C ASN A 142 4.13 1.13 -28.95
N LEU A 143 3.76 0.51 -27.83
CA LEU A 143 2.36 0.48 -27.39
C LEU A 143 1.97 1.83 -26.77
N MET A 144 0.69 2.19 -26.85
CA MET A 144 0.18 3.38 -26.16
C MET A 144 0.16 3.14 -24.66
N ALA A 145 0.48 4.16 -23.86
CA ALA A 145 0.39 4.10 -22.40
C ALA A 145 -1.07 4.05 -21.94
N HIS A 146 -1.33 3.36 -20.83
CA HIS A 146 -2.67 3.16 -20.27
C HIS A 146 -3.72 2.72 -21.30
N MET A 147 -3.39 1.75 -22.15
CA MET A 147 -4.31 1.12 -23.09
C MET A 147 -4.37 -0.39 -22.92
N ASN A 148 -5.55 -0.96 -23.21
CA ASN A 148 -5.76 -2.40 -23.21
C ASN A 148 -5.41 -3.02 -24.56
N TYR A 149 -4.57 -4.03 -24.52
CA TYR A 149 -4.17 -4.85 -25.65
C TYR A 149 -4.47 -6.32 -25.38
N SER A 150 -4.89 -7.04 -26.41
CA SER A 150 -5.04 -8.49 -26.41
C SER A 150 -4.09 -9.11 -27.41
N PHE A 151 -3.26 -10.03 -26.95
CA PHE A 151 -2.34 -10.78 -27.79
C PHE A 151 -2.82 -12.22 -27.93
N TRP A 152 -2.95 -12.67 -29.17
CA TRP A 152 -3.44 -13.99 -29.54
C TRP A 152 -2.30 -14.76 -30.19
N VAL A 153 -1.87 -15.85 -29.56
CA VAL A 153 -0.75 -16.68 -30.02
C VAL A 153 -1.30 -18.00 -30.55
N GLU A 154 -1.04 -18.31 -31.81
CA GLU A 154 -1.33 -19.61 -32.42
C GLU A 154 -0.04 -20.42 -32.63
N ALA A 155 -0.12 -21.73 -32.48
CA ALA A 155 0.89 -22.65 -32.97
C ALA A 155 0.45 -23.16 -34.35
N VAL A 156 1.39 -23.25 -35.29
CA VAL A 156 1.15 -23.76 -36.64
C VAL A 156 2.22 -24.78 -37.01
N ASN A 157 1.85 -25.73 -37.86
CA ASN A 157 2.74 -26.74 -38.42
C ASN A 157 2.50 -26.90 -39.94
N GLY A 158 3.25 -27.78 -40.61
CA GLY A 158 3.20 -27.95 -42.06
C GLY A 158 1.84 -28.31 -42.67
N VAL A 159 0.86 -28.72 -41.86
CA VAL A 159 -0.50 -29.07 -42.31
C VAL A 159 -1.58 -28.09 -41.84
N SER A 160 -1.21 -27.06 -41.07
CA SER A 160 -2.18 -26.14 -40.46
C SER A 160 -3.01 -25.35 -41.48
N ASN A 161 -2.44 -25.02 -42.64
CA ASN A 161 -3.15 -24.32 -43.73
C ASN A 161 -4.09 -25.22 -44.54
N LEU A 162 -4.06 -26.54 -44.33
CA LEU A 162 -4.94 -27.51 -45.01
C LEU A 162 -6.25 -27.75 -44.25
N SER A 163 -6.28 -27.37 -42.97
CA SER A 163 -7.47 -27.50 -42.13
C SER A 163 -8.46 -26.37 -42.38
N LEU A 164 -9.74 -26.74 -42.44
CA LEU A 164 -10.87 -25.80 -42.48
C LEU A 164 -11.43 -25.49 -41.08
N GLU A 165 -10.88 -26.12 -40.04
CA GLU A 165 -11.28 -25.86 -38.66
C GLU A 165 -10.85 -24.46 -38.20
N PRO A 166 -11.62 -23.84 -37.28
CA PRO A 166 -11.23 -22.57 -36.69
C PRO A 166 -9.89 -22.69 -35.95
N LYS A 167 -9.01 -21.72 -36.17
CA LYS A 167 -7.71 -21.65 -35.53
C LYS A 167 -7.85 -21.50 -34.01
N ARG A 168 -6.93 -22.12 -33.27
CA ARG A 168 -6.91 -22.14 -31.80
C ARG A 168 -5.81 -21.23 -31.27
N PHE A 169 -6.15 -20.38 -30.32
CA PHE A 169 -5.25 -19.35 -29.78
C PHE A 169 -5.12 -19.46 -28.27
N ALA A 170 -3.93 -19.16 -27.76
CA ALA A 170 -3.72 -18.71 -26.39
C ALA A 170 -3.86 -17.19 -26.36
N VAL A 171 -4.60 -16.64 -25.39
CA VAL A 171 -4.90 -15.21 -25.32
C VAL A 171 -4.43 -14.64 -23.98
N VAL A 172 -3.78 -13.48 -24.03
CA VAL A 172 -3.47 -12.67 -22.85
C VAL A 172 -3.97 -11.24 -23.06
N ASN A 173 -4.64 -10.72 -22.04
CA ASN A 173 -5.11 -9.33 -22.01
C ASN A 173 -4.19 -8.52 -21.10
N ILE A 174 -3.70 -7.41 -21.61
CA ILE A 174 -2.63 -6.62 -20.99
C ILE A 174 -3.05 -5.15 -20.99
N THR A 175 -2.93 -4.51 -19.84
CA THR A 175 -3.02 -3.05 -19.73
C THR A 175 -1.61 -2.49 -19.61
N THR A 176 -1.23 -1.59 -20.51
CA THR A 176 0.07 -0.91 -20.44
C THR A 176 0.14 0.06 -19.26
N ASN A 177 1.35 0.34 -18.78
CA ASN A 177 1.54 1.26 -17.66
C ASN A 177 1.08 2.68 -18.01
N GLN A 178 0.72 3.47 -16.99
CA GLN A 178 0.49 4.91 -17.17
C GLN A 178 1.81 5.61 -17.54
N ALA A 179 1.70 6.72 -18.26
CA ALA A 179 2.80 7.62 -18.58
C ALA A 179 2.39 9.07 -18.29
N ALA A 180 3.35 9.99 -18.35
CA ALA A 180 3.07 11.41 -18.20
C ALA A 180 2.07 11.88 -19.28
N PRO A 181 1.08 12.72 -18.94
CA PRO A 181 0.14 13.26 -19.92
C PRO A 181 0.83 14.09 -21.01
N SER A 182 0.18 14.22 -22.16
CA SER A 182 0.56 15.24 -23.13
C SER A 182 0.37 16.65 -22.57
N GLN A 183 0.95 17.64 -23.26
CA GLN A 183 0.73 19.04 -22.88
C GLN A 183 -0.74 19.44 -23.01
N VAL A 184 -1.21 20.30 -22.12
CA VAL A 184 -2.51 20.95 -22.25
C VAL A 184 -2.42 21.99 -23.36
N VAL A 185 -3.18 21.83 -24.44
CA VAL A 185 -3.10 22.70 -25.62
C VAL A 185 -3.95 23.96 -25.45
N VAL A 186 -5.12 23.84 -24.81
CA VAL A 186 -6.09 24.94 -24.68
C VAL A 186 -6.09 25.46 -23.25
N LEU A 187 -5.49 26.62 -23.02
CA LEU A 187 -5.56 27.39 -21.77
C LEU A 187 -6.20 28.76 -22.04
N ARG A 188 -7.28 29.08 -21.34
CA ARG A 188 -8.08 30.30 -21.51
C ARG A 188 -8.18 31.06 -20.19
N GLN A 189 -8.19 32.39 -20.28
CA GLN A 189 -8.61 33.25 -19.18
C GLN A 189 -10.14 33.42 -19.21
N GLU A 190 -10.80 33.31 -18.06
CA GLU A 190 -12.25 33.47 -17.96
C GLU A 190 -12.63 34.80 -17.26
N ASN A 191 -12.09 35.04 -16.06
CA ASN A 191 -12.41 36.23 -15.27
C ASN A 191 -11.17 36.82 -14.60
N THR A 192 -11.09 38.15 -14.55
CA THR A 192 -9.94 38.87 -14.00
C THR A 192 -10.40 39.90 -12.98
N GLY A 193 -10.07 39.67 -11.71
CA GLY A 193 -10.30 40.60 -10.61
C GLY A 193 -9.13 41.56 -10.39
N GLN A 194 -9.24 42.40 -9.37
CA GLN A 194 -8.14 43.29 -8.95
C GLN A 194 -6.97 42.51 -8.33
N ASN A 195 -7.26 41.39 -7.68
CA ASN A 195 -6.26 40.60 -6.95
C ASN A 195 -6.34 39.09 -7.27
N SER A 196 -7.03 38.73 -8.35
CA SER A 196 -7.28 37.34 -8.73
C SER A 196 -7.47 37.17 -10.24
N VAL A 197 -7.14 35.98 -10.75
CA VAL A 197 -7.35 35.56 -12.15
C VAL A 197 -7.93 34.14 -12.16
N THR A 198 -8.97 33.92 -12.96
CA THR A 198 -9.61 32.60 -13.16
C THR A 198 -9.22 32.05 -14.53
N LEU A 199 -8.69 30.84 -14.53
CA LEU A 199 -8.23 30.11 -15.71
C LEU A 199 -9.11 28.88 -15.96
N LEU A 200 -9.31 28.56 -17.23
CA LEU A 200 -10.03 27.40 -17.72
C LEU A 200 -9.23 26.69 -18.81
N TRP A 201 -9.13 25.38 -18.75
CA TRP A 201 -8.46 24.57 -19.76
C TRP A 201 -9.26 23.31 -20.11
N HIS A 202 -8.78 22.56 -21.11
CA HIS A 202 -9.30 21.22 -21.42
C HIS A 202 -8.31 20.14 -20.98
N GLU A 203 -8.80 18.91 -20.82
CA GLU A 203 -7.91 17.78 -20.56
C GLU A 203 -6.95 17.55 -21.74
N PRO A 204 -5.75 17.01 -21.50
CA PRO A 204 -4.81 16.71 -22.57
C PRO A 204 -5.37 15.69 -23.57
N ASP A 205 -5.11 15.87 -24.87
CA ASP A 205 -5.55 14.95 -25.93
C ASP A 205 -5.08 13.50 -25.71
N GLN A 206 -3.90 13.33 -25.09
CA GLN A 206 -3.37 12.03 -24.67
C GLN A 206 -3.14 12.06 -23.15
N PRO A 207 -4.15 11.66 -22.35
CA PRO A 207 -4.03 11.69 -20.90
C PRO A 207 -3.01 10.64 -20.39
N ASN A 208 -2.75 9.59 -21.16
CA ASN A 208 -1.76 8.53 -20.87
C ASN A 208 -1.92 7.88 -19.49
N GLY A 209 -3.11 7.97 -18.89
CA GLY A 209 -3.37 7.60 -17.51
C GLY A 209 -4.58 8.32 -16.95
N ILE A 210 -4.82 8.14 -15.66
CA ILE A 210 -5.84 8.88 -14.93
C ILE A 210 -5.23 10.21 -14.50
N ILE A 211 -5.83 11.34 -14.92
CA ILE A 211 -5.38 12.66 -14.49
C ILE A 211 -5.73 12.84 -13.01
N LEU A 212 -4.71 12.99 -12.17
CA LEU A 212 -4.86 13.14 -10.71
C LEU A 212 -5.04 14.60 -10.30
N GLU A 213 -4.26 15.48 -10.92
CA GLU A 213 -4.26 16.92 -10.67
C GLU A 213 -3.67 17.71 -11.83
N TYR A 214 -4.01 18.98 -11.89
CA TYR A 214 -3.39 20.00 -12.71
C TYR A 214 -2.58 20.95 -11.84
N GLU A 215 -1.41 21.33 -12.34
CA GLU A 215 -0.53 22.29 -11.69
C GLU A 215 -0.45 23.55 -12.55
N VAL A 216 -0.86 24.67 -11.97
CA VAL A 216 -0.82 26.01 -12.55
C VAL A 216 0.43 26.70 -12.03
N LYS A 217 1.40 26.94 -12.92
CA LYS A 217 2.58 27.75 -12.64
C LYS A 217 2.33 29.19 -13.05
N TYR A 218 2.65 30.15 -12.18
CA TYR A 218 2.52 31.56 -12.49
C TYR A 218 3.64 32.43 -11.91
N TYR A 219 3.93 33.55 -12.58
CA TYR A 219 4.96 34.50 -12.17
C TYR A 219 4.71 35.90 -12.77
N GLU A 220 5.21 36.94 -12.11
CA GLU A 220 5.20 38.32 -12.64
C GLU A 220 6.10 38.38 -13.88
N LYS A 221 5.59 38.94 -15.00
CA LYS A 221 6.29 38.97 -16.28
C LYS A 221 7.68 39.62 -16.21
N ASP A 222 7.83 40.64 -15.38
CA ASP A 222 9.06 41.43 -15.26
C ASP A 222 10.11 40.82 -14.29
N LYS A 223 9.80 39.71 -13.61
CA LYS A 223 10.68 39.07 -12.62
C LYS A 223 11.11 37.65 -13.02
N GLU A 224 11.28 37.41 -14.32
CA GLU A 224 11.61 36.12 -14.95
C GLU A 224 12.11 35.00 -14.01
N MET A 225 11.38 33.88 -14.02
CA MET A 225 11.73 32.49 -13.64
C MET A 225 12.36 32.19 -12.27
N GLN A 226 12.93 33.15 -11.53
CA GLN A 226 13.59 32.95 -10.23
C GLN A 226 12.60 32.91 -9.05
N SER A 227 11.36 33.38 -9.24
CA SER A 227 10.30 33.35 -8.22
C SER A 227 8.95 33.03 -8.87
N TYR A 228 8.73 31.76 -9.22
CA TYR A 228 7.43 31.29 -9.66
C TYR A 228 6.64 30.70 -8.49
N SER A 229 5.32 30.81 -8.58
CA SER A 229 4.38 30.20 -7.64
C SER A 229 3.58 29.11 -8.36
N THR A 230 3.12 28.12 -7.61
CA THR A 230 2.34 27.01 -8.13
C THR A 230 1.04 26.86 -7.36
N LEU A 231 -0.04 26.53 -8.09
CA LEU A 231 -1.35 26.22 -7.55
C LEU A 231 -1.81 24.88 -8.13
N LYS A 232 -2.29 23.98 -7.27
CA LYS A 232 -2.82 22.68 -7.71
C LYS A 232 -4.35 22.75 -7.82
N SER A 233 -4.92 22.11 -8.84
CA SER A 233 -6.36 21.97 -9.03
C SER A 233 -6.71 20.55 -9.44
N LYS A 234 -7.81 20.00 -8.90
CA LYS A 234 -8.34 18.69 -9.31
C LYS A 234 -9.23 18.76 -10.56
N GLY A 235 -9.71 19.94 -10.90
CA GLY A 235 -10.56 20.17 -12.06
C GLY A 235 -9.83 20.92 -13.17
N THR A 236 -10.51 21.14 -14.29
CA THR A 236 -9.98 21.87 -15.44
C THR A 236 -10.12 23.40 -15.34
N SER A 237 -10.34 23.91 -14.12
CA SER A 237 -10.41 25.34 -13.80
C SER A 237 -9.70 25.62 -12.49
N ALA A 238 -9.11 26.81 -12.37
CA ALA A 238 -8.56 27.30 -11.11
C ALA A 238 -8.62 28.83 -11.02
N THR A 239 -8.85 29.33 -9.81
CA THR A 239 -8.75 30.76 -9.49
C THR A 239 -7.47 31.01 -8.69
N VAL A 240 -6.57 31.81 -9.23
CA VAL A 240 -5.36 32.26 -8.55
C VAL A 240 -5.67 33.58 -7.86
N SER A 241 -5.59 33.62 -6.52
CA SER A 241 -5.81 34.81 -5.69
C SER A 241 -4.51 35.34 -5.08
N GLY A 242 -4.51 36.57 -4.56
CA GLY A 242 -3.33 37.18 -3.94
C GLY A 242 -2.40 37.89 -4.92
N LEU A 243 -2.85 38.15 -6.15
CA LEU A 243 -2.05 38.74 -7.23
C LEU A 243 -2.03 40.26 -7.16
N LYS A 244 -0.87 40.91 -7.19
CA LYS A 244 -0.81 42.39 -7.17
C LYS A 244 -1.73 43.04 -8.21
N PRO A 245 -2.49 44.09 -7.84
CA PRO A 245 -3.28 44.86 -8.80
C PRO A 245 -2.44 45.52 -9.90
N ALA A 246 -3.04 45.75 -11.06
CA ALA A 246 -2.41 46.37 -12.23
C ALA A 246 -1.03 45.77 -12.60
N THR A 247 -0.87 44.45 -12.47
CA THR A 247 0.40 43.75 -12.70
C THR A 247 0.19 42.62 -13.70
N ARG A 248 1.17 42.42 -14.61
CA ARG A 248 1.14 41.38 -15.64
C ARG A 248 1.74 40.08 -15.13
N TYR A 249 0.98 39.00 -15.26
CA TYR A 249 1.39 37.64 -14.88
C TYR A 249 1.38 36.71 -16.08
N ILE A 250 2.30 35.76 -16.07
CA ILE A 250 2.33 34.64 -17.00
C ILE A 250 1.80 33.40 -16.30
N PHE A 251 0.92 32.64 -16.96
CA PHE A 251 0.34 31.40 -16.47
C PHE A 251 0.64 30.24 -17.42
N GLN A 252 0.93 29.07 -16.85
CA GLN A 252 1.08 27.80 -17.56
C GLN A 252 0.43 26.68 -16.76
N VAL A 253 -0.15 25.71 -17.45
CA VAL A 253 -0.80 24.55 -16.80
C VAL A 253 -0.21 23.25 -17.31
N ARG A 254 0.03 22.29 -16.42
CA ARG A 254 0.35 20.91 -16.78
C ARG A 254 -0.58 19.94 -16.05
N ALA A 255 -0.84 18.80 -16.67
CA ALA A 255 -1.57 17.70 -16.03
C ALA A 255 -0.59 16.68 -15.43
N ARG A 256 -1.01 15.95 -14.40
CA ARG A 256 -0.22 14.91 -13.73
C ARG A 256 -0.99 13.59 -13.66
N THR A 257 -0.32 12.48 -13.98
CA THR A 257 -0.77 11.11 -13.71
C THR A 257 0.08 10.47 -12.61
N SER A 258 -0.21 9.22 -12.24
CA SER A 258 0.61 8.45 -11.30
C SER A 258 2.04 8.21 -11.81
N ALA A 259 2.28 8.34 -13.12
CA ALA A 259 3.58 8.13 -13.75
C ALA A 259 4.43 9.41 -13.88
N GLY A 260 3.85 10.58 -13.60
CA GLY A 260 4.58 11.86 -13.58
C GLY A 260 3.80 13.03 -14.17
N CYS A 261 4.48 14.18 -14.21
CA CYS A 261 3.92 15.42 -14.74
C CYS A 261 4.13 15.54 -16.25
N GLY A 262 3.09 15.96 -16.97
CA GLY A 262 3.17 16.33 -18.37
C GLY A 262 3.92 17.65 -18.59
N ARG A 263 4.10 18.02 -19.85
CA ARG A 263 4.69 19.30 -20.22
C ARG A 263 3.72 20.45 -19.91
N PHE A 264 4.27 21.60 -19.51
CA PHE A 264 3.50 22.82 -19.35
C PHE A 264 2.89 23.26 -20.69
N SER A 265 1.68 23.81 -20.61
CA SER A 265 1.00 24.47 -21.71
C SER A 265 1.80 25.64 -22.26
N GLN A 266 1.33 26.16 -23.39
CA GLN A 266 1.75 27.48 -23.84
C GLN A 266 1.46 28.53 -22.76
N MET A 267 2.31 29.55 -22.71
CA MET A 267 2.22 30.64 -21.75
C MET A 267 1.06 31.58 -22.10
N VAL A 268 0.25 31.91 -21.10
CA VAL A 268 -0.84 32.89 -21.21
C VAL A 268 -0.51 34.10 -20.35
N GLU A 269 -0.56 35.29 -20.94
CA GLU A 269 -0.31 36.56 -20.26
C GLU A 269 -1.63 37.22 -19.85
N VAL A 270 -1.75 37.59 -18.57
CA VAL A 270 -2.95 38.25 -18.02
C VAL A 270 -2.54 39.44 -17.15
N GLU A 271 -3.24 40.57 -17.30
CA GLU A 271 -3.05 41.79 -16.49
C GLU A 271 -4.18 41.93 -15.47
N THR A 272 -3.85 42.04 -14.18
CA THR A 272 -4.85 42.19 -13.10
C THR A 272 -5.51 43.57 -13.10
N GLY A 273 -6.75 43.65 -12.59
CA GLY A 273 -7.50 44.91 -12.51
C GLY A 273 -6.84 45.97 -11.62
N LYS A 274 -7.12 47.25 -11.86
CA LYS A 274 -6.62 48.37 -11.04
C LYS A 274 -7.30 48.38 -9.66
N ALA A 275 -6.52 48.60 -8.60
CA ALA A 275 -7.05 48.75 -7.26
C ALA A 275 -7.97 49.98 -7.16
N ILE A 276 -9.19 49.79 -6.66
CA ILE A 276 -10.05 50.92 -6.31
C ILE A 276 -9.54 51.47 -4.97
N ALA A 277 -8.84 52.61 -5.01
CA ALA A 277 -8.55 53.36 -3.80
C ALA A 277 -9.88 53.91 -3.25
N LEU A 278 -10.39 53.33 -2.15
CA LEU A 278 -11.45 53.96 -1.35
C LEU A 278 -10.90 55.27 -0.79
N ARG A 279 -11.20 56.38 -1.46
CA ARG A 279 -10.97 57.72 -0.92
C ARG A 279 -12.00 57.96 0.18
N TYR A 280 -11.62 57.79 1.44
CA TYR A 280 -12.36 58.41 2.53
C TYR A 280 -12.14 59.91 2.44
N ASP A 281 -13.18 60.64 2.03
CA ASP A 281 -13.17 62.10 2.03
C ASP A 281 -13.00 62.57 3.48
N THR A 282 -12.06 63.48 3.73
CA THR A 282 -11.73 64.00 5.07
C THR A 282 -12.96 64.58 5.76
N MET A 283 -13.93 65.06 4.99
CA MET A 283 -15.25 65.47 5.45
C MET A 283 -15.98 64.34 6.21
N THR A 284 -15.96 63.11 5.72
CA THR A 284 -16.66 61.96 6.34
C THR A 284 -16.11 61.64 7.73
N ILE A 285 -14.79 61.73 7.90
CA ILE A 285 -14.12 61.50 9.19
C ILE A 285 -14.46 62.63 10.16
N ILE A 286 -14.48 63.88 9.69
CA ILE A 286 -14.86 65.05 10.49
C ILE A 286 -16.31 64.94 10.97
N TRP A 287 -17.24 64.50 10.11
CA TRP A 287 -18.65 64.29 10.49
C TRP A 287 -18.82 63.17 11.53
N ILE A 288 -18.07 62.08 11.44
CA ILE A 288 -18.08 61.00 12.45
C ILE A 288 -17.52 61.50 13.79
N CYS A 289 -16.44 62.30 13.77
CA CYS A 289 -15.90 62.89 14.99
C CYS A 289 -16.86 63.92 15.63
N LEU A 290 -17.50 64.78 14.83
CA LEU A 290 -18.46 65.77 15.32
C LEU A 290 -19.71 65.13 15.93
N THR A 291 -20.21 64.05 15.33
CA THR A 291 -21.36 63.31 15.86
C THR A 291 -21.03 62.59 17.18
N LEU A 292 -19.82 62.05 17.31
CA LEU A 292 -19.35 61.47 18.58
C LEU A 292 -19.15 62.52 19.68
N ILE A 293 -18.59 63.70 19.35
CA ILE A 293 -18.36 64.78 20.32
C ILE A 293 -19.69 65.36 20.80
N THR A 294 -20.64 65.59 19.89
CA THR A 294 -21.98 66.08 20.26
C THR A 294 -22.75 65.08 21.12
N GLY A 295 -22.66 63.78 20.83
CA GLY A 295 -23.21 62.72 21.67
C GLY A 295 -22.62 62.71 23.10
N LEU A 296 -21.31 62.92 23.23
CA LEU A 296 -20.61 62.99 24.53
C LEU A 296 -21.04 64.21 25.36
N VAL A 297 -21.25 65.36 24.73
CA VAL A 297 -21.74 66.57 25.41
C VAL A 297 -23.17 66.39 25.90
N ILE A 298 -24.04 65.78 25.10
CA ILE A 298 -25.42 65.47 25.49
C ILE A 298 -25.45 64.48 26.67
N LEU A 299 -24.59 63.46 26.64
CA LEU A 299 -24.44 62.48 27.74
C LEU A 299 -24.00 63.15 29.05
N LEU A 300 -23.03 64.08 28.99
CA LEU A 300 -22.57 64.84 30.14
C LEU A 300 -23.66 65.75 30.72
N VAL A 301 -24.47 66.39 29.88
CA VAL A 301 -25.61 67.21 30.32
C VAL A 301 -26.68 66.35 31.01
N VAL A 302 -26.99 65.16 30.47
CA VAL A 302 -27.93 64.21 31.07
C VAL A 302 -27.43 63.71 32.44
N LEU A 303 -26.13 63.43 32.57
CA LEU A 303 -25.52 63.01 33.85
C LEU A 303 -25.52 64.13 34.89
N ILE A 304 -25.34 65.39 34.49
CA ILE A 304 -25.42 66.56 35.37
C ILE A 304 -26.87 66.81 35.81
N CYS A 305 -27.86 66.60 34.94
CA CYS A 305 -29.29 66.66 35.29
C CYS A 305 -29.70 65.53 36.24
N LYS A 306 -29.14 64.32 36.09
CA LYS A 306 -29.40 63.17 36.99
C LYS A 306 -28.76 63.34 38.37
N LYS A 307 -27.73 64.16 38.52
CA LYS A 307 -26.99 64.35 39.79
C LYS A 307 -27.63 65.36 40.76
N ARG A 308 -28.76 65.99 40.39
CA ARG A 308 -29.49 66.95 41.25
C ARG A 308 -30.82 66.47 41.83
N HIS A 309 -31.24 65.23 41.57
CA HIS A 309 -32.46 64.69 42.19
C HIS A 309 -32.26 63.28 42.76
N CYS A 310 -32.79 63.10 43.97
CA CYS A 310 -32.86 61.91 44.79
C CYS A 310 -31.57 61.50 45.53
N GLY A 311 -31.49 62.00 46.77
CA GLY A 311 -30.85 61.27 47.84
C GLY A 311 -31.71 60.11 48.36
N TYR A 312 -31.13 59.41 49.33
CA TYR A 312 -31.71 58.45 50.27
C TYR A 312 -31.40 56.95 50.04
N SER A 313 -30.37 56.47 50.76
CA SER A 313 -30.23 55.25 51.61
C SER A 313 -31.20 54.05 51.39
N LYS A 314 -30.85 52.77 51.59
CA LYS A 314 -29.83 52.11 52.43
C LYS A 314 -29.77 50.60 52.09
N ALA A 315 -28.60 50.01 52.36
CA ALA A 315 -28.36 48.72 53.03
C ALA A 315 -28.85 47.37 52.44
N PHE A 316 -27.83 46.53 52.15
CA PHE A 316 -27.56 45.21 52.77
C PHE A 316 -28.64 44.10 52.64
N GLN A 317 -28.34 43.03 51.90
CA GLN A 317 -28.08 41.68 52.45
C GLN A 317 -27.62 40.71 51.35
N ASP A 318 -26.74 39.81 51.77
CA ASP A 318 -26.08 38.70 51.06
C ASP A 318 -26.97 37.44 50.99
N SER A 319 -26.78 36.60 49.95
CA SER A 319 -26.78 35.12 50.01
C SER A 319 -26.73 34.48 48.62
N ASP A 320 -25.78 33.58 48.43
CA ASP A 320 -25.68 32.59 47.34
C ASP A 320 -26.98 31.80 47.08
N GLU A 321 -27.29 31.51 45.81
CA GLU A 321 -27.38 30.13 45.26
C GLU A 321 -28.09 30.07 43.88
N GLU A 322 -27.39 29.40 42.96
CA GLU A 322 -27.85 28.44 41.95
C GLU A 322 -28.84 28.76 40.80
N LYS A 323 -28.31 28.46 39.59
CA LYS A 323 -28.91 27.66 38.49
C LYS A 323 -30.17 28.17 37.77
N MET A 324 -30.01 28.45 36.47
CA MET A 324 -30.32 27.49 35.38
C MET A 324 -30.22 28.19 34.01
N HIS A 325 -29.24 27.78 33.21
CA HIS A 325 -29.20 28.06 31.78
C HIS A 325 -30.01 26.99 31.02
N TYR A 326 -30.91 27.45 30.17
CA TYR A 326 -31.76 26.65 29.30
C TYR A 326 -30.94 25.76 28.35
N GLN A 327 -31.25 24.46 28.38
CA GLN A 327 -30.92 23.51 27.32
C GLN A 327 -31.77 23.82 26.08
N ASN A 328 -31.13 23.91 24.92
CA ASN A 328 -31.77 23.58 23.64
C ASN A 328 -31.04 22.36 23.09
N GLY A 329 -31.74 21.23 23.08
CA GLY A 329 -31.22 19.95 22.65
C GLY A 329 -30.99 19.91 21.15
N GLN A 330 -29.72 19.85 20.75
CA GLN A 330 -29.33 19.15 19.54
C GLN A 330 -28.77 17.79 19.96
N VAL A 331 -29.40 16.75 19.45
CA VAL A 331 -28.90 15.37 19.50
C VAL A 331 -27.54 15.36 18.81
N LYS A 332 -26.46 15.24 19.59
CA LYS A 332 -25.12 14.98 19.05
C LYS A 332 -25.09 13.53 18.58
N PHE A 333 -25.14 13.34 17.26
CA PHE A 333 -24.54 12.15 16.67
C PHE A 333 -23.06 12.13 17.06
N PRO A 334 -22.45 10.97 17.37
CA PRO A 334 -21.02 10.91 17.59
C PRO A 334 -20.34 11.28 16.26
N GLU A 335 -19.83 12.50 16.16
CA GLU A 335 -18.90 12.85 15.10
C GLU A 335 -17.73 11.86 15.22
N SER A 336 -17.53 11.04 14.19
CA SER A 336 -16.33 10.25 14.04
C SER A 336 -15.16 11.23 14.00
N LYS A 337 -14.46 11.41 15.13
CA LYS A 337 -13.25 12.21 15.20
C LYS A 337 -12.21 11.52 14.33
N PHE A 338 -11.88 12.11 13.19
CA PHE A 338 -10.74 11.67 12.38
C PHE A 338 -9.48 12.41 12.85
N TYR A 339 -8.32 11.76 12.73
CA TYR A 339 -7.04 12.42 12.96
C TYR A 339 -6.89 13.61 11.99
N VAL A 340 -6.43 14.75 12.52
CA VAL A 340 -6.14 15.95 11.74
C VAL A 340 -4.62 16.15 11.74
N ASP A 341 -4.02 16.16 10.56
CA ASP A 341 -2.58 16.36 10.45
C ASP A 341 -2.20 17.77 10.94
N PRO A 342 -1.32 17.94 11.94
CA PRO A 342 -0.93 19.26 12.42
C PRO A 342 -0.33 20.19 11.37
N HIS A 343 0.12 19.68 10.22
CA HIS A 343 0.61 20.47 9.09
C HIS A 343 -0.51 21.01 8.19
N THR A 344 -1.78 20.62 8.39
CA THR A 344 -2.92 21.35 7.77
C THR A 344 -3.14 22.71 8.40
N TYR A 345 -2.49 23.01 9.52
CA TYR A 345 -2.46 24.33 10.13
C TYR A 345 -1.35 25.18 9.53
N GLU A 346 -1.66 26.44 9.21
CA GLU A 346 -0.68 27.41 8.71
C GLU A 346 0.44 27.70 9.73
N ASP A 347 0.19 27.46 11.03
CA ASP A 347 1.18 27.56 12.11
C ASP A 347 1.12 26.34 13.06
N PRO A 348 2.18 25.49 13.13
CA PRO A 348 2.26 24.39 14.10
C PRO A 348 2.13 24.82 15.56
N CYS A 349 2.47 26.07 15.90
CA CYS A 349 2.27 26.60 17.26
C CYS A 349 0.78 26.76 17.60
N GLN A 350 -0.08 27.00 16.59
CA GLN A 350 -1.52 27.06 16.75
C GLN A 350 -2.12 25.67 17.02
N ALA A 351 -1.67 24.64 16.29
CA ALA A 351 -2.09 23.25 16.54
C ALA A 351 -1.68 22.78 17.94
N VAL A 352 -0.49 23.17 18.42
CA VAL A 352 -0.06 22.88 19.79
C VAL A 352 -0.98 23.58 20.79
N HIS A 353 -1.35 24.84 20.57
CA HIS A 353 -2.25 25.56 21.47
C HIS A 353 -3.68 25.00 21.48
N GLU A 354 -4.14 24.47 20.34
CA GLU A 354 -5.49 23.91 20.18
C GLU A 354 -5.63 22.52 20.82
N PHE A 355 -4.63 21.65 20.65
CA PHE A 355 -4.73 20.26 21.09
C PHE A 355 -4.03 19.95 22.41
N THR A 356 -2.96 20.68 22.78
CA THR A 356 -2.14 20.33 23.95
C THR A 356 -2.52 21.12 25.21
N ARG A 357 -2.27 20.53 26.38
CA ARG A 357 -2.38 21.19 27.68
C ARG A 357 -1.05 21.84 28.05
N GLU A 358 -1.01 23.18 28.14
CA GLU A 358 0.16 23.90 28.68
C GLU A 358 0.29 23.67 30.19
N ILE A 359 1.48 23.27 30.64
CA ILE A 359 1.82 23.01 32.04
C ILE A 359 2.75 24.12 32.54
N GLU A 360 2.47 24.63 33.74
CA GLU A 360 3.40 25.53 34.43
C GLU A 360 4.68 24.78 34.83
N ALA A 361 5.84 25.30 34.42
CA ALA A 361 7.13 24.66 34.70
C ALA A 361 7.39 24.39 36.20
N SER A 362 6.83 25.21 37.10
CA SER A 362 6.94 25.04 38.56
C SER A 362 6.23 23.78 39.09
N ARG A 363 5.31 23.21 38.32
CA ARG A 363 4.58 21.98 38.67
C ARG A 363 5.35 20.70 38.31
N ILE A 364 6.45 20.83 37.57
CA ILE A 364 7.27 19.71 37.14
C ILE A 364 8.51 19.64 38.03
N LYS A 365 8.77 18.46 38.59
CA LYS A 365 10.00 18.15 39.30
C LYS A 365 10.75 17.08 38.52
N ILE A 366 11.85 17.48 37.87
CA ILE A 366 12.76 16.57 37.17
C ILE A 366 13.66 15.89 38.21
N GLU A 367 13.83 14.56 38.13
CA GLU A 367 14.62 13.81 39.12
C GLU A 367 15.86 13.14 38.51
N LYS A 368 15.69 12.28 37.51
CA LYS A 368 16.80 11.53 36.90
C LYS A 368 16.66 11.43 35.39
N VAL A 369 17.79 11.40 34.68
CA VAL A 369 17.82 11.08 33.25
C VAL A 369 17.56 9.59 33.07
N ILE A 370 16.62 9.24 32.19
CA ILE A 370 16.25 7.85 31.86
C ILE A 370 16.58 7.46 30.42
N GLY A 371 16.88 8.43 29.56
CA GLY A 371 17.32 8.17 28.20
C GLY A 371 17.78 9.44 27.48
N SER A 372 18.36 9.25 26.30
CA SER A 372 18.78 10.33 25.40
C SER A 372 18.31 10.01 23.99
N GLY A 373 17.51 10.90 23.40
CA GLY A 373 16.99 10.77 22.03
C GLY A 373 17.51 11.84 21.08
N GLU A 374 17.00 11.83 19.85
CA GLU A 374 17.36 12.77 18.78
C GLU A 374 17.12 14.22 19.20
N SER A 375 15.94 14.49 19.78
CA SER A 375 15.52 15.84 20.18
C SER A 375 16.04 16.30 21.54
N GLY A 376 16.61 15.40 22.36
CA GLY A 376 17.00 15.76 23.73
C GLY A 376 17.07 14.63 24.73
N GLU A 377 17.26 15.01 25.98
CA GLU A 377 17.26 14.09 27.12
C GLU A 377 15.82 13.77 27.53
N VAL A 378 15.60 12.53 27.92
CA VAL A 378 14.36 12.06 28.52
C VAL A 378 14.63 11.83 30.00
N CYS A 379 13.86 12.48 30.85
CA CYS A 379 14.00 12.43 32.29
C CYS A 379 12.75 11.82 32.93
N TYR A 380 12.93 11.10 34.03
CA TYR A 380 11.87 10.77 34.97
C TYR A 380 11.64 11.95 35.92
N GLY A 381 10.39 12.21 36.24
CA GLY A 381 10.00 13.22 37.22
C GLY A 381 8.58 13.05 37.72
N HIS A 382 8.13 14.07 38.45
CA HIS A 382 6.78 14.13 39.01
C HIS A 382 6.06 15.39 38.53
N LEU A 383 4.79 15.22 38.17
CA LEU A 383 3.87 16.31 37.83
C LEU A 383 2.90 16.55 38.99
N LYS A 384 2.89 17.78 39.50
CA LYS A 384 1.89 18.24 40.48
C LYS A 384 0.61 18.65 39.76
N VAL A 385 -0.41 17.81 39.89
CA VAL A 385 -1.76 18.10 39.38
C VAL A 385 -2.61 18.66 40.54
N PRO A 386 -3.31 19.81 40.37
CA PRO A 386 -4.17 20.36 41.42
C PRO A 386 -5.18 19.33 41.92
N GLY A 387 -5.26 19.16 43.24
CA GLY A 387 -6.21 18.25 43.88
C GLY A 387 -5.93 16.76 43.69
N LYS A 388 -4.77 16.36 43.14
CA LYS A 388 -4.36 14.95 42.99
C LYS A 388 -2.97 14.71 43.59
N ARG A 389 -2.66 13.43 43.83
CA ARG A 389 -1.30 12.99 44.18
C ARG A 389 -0.34 13.29 43.01
N GLU A 390 0.93 13.54 43.34
CA GLU A 390 2.00 13.69 42.35
C GLU A 390 2.02 12.48 41.40
N LEU A 391 1.98 12.78 40.10
CA LEU A 391 1.91 11.79 39.03
C LEU A 391 3.32 11.52 38.48
N PRO A 392 3.80 10.27 38.42
CA PRO A 392 5.07 9.96 37.76
C PRO A 392 4.95 10.19 36.25
N VAL A 393 5.92 10.90 35.68
CA VAL A 393 5.91 11.31 34.27
C VAL A 393 7.28 11.12 33.62
N ALA A 394 7.27 10.88 32.31
CA ALA A 394 8.45 11.01 31.46
C ALA A 394 8.46 12.41 30.83
N ILE A 395 9.61 13.07 30.91
CA ILE A 395 9.81 14.47 30.52
C ILE A 395 10.88 14.50 29.45
N LYS A 396 10.47 14.72 28.21
CA LYS A 396 11.38 14.95 27.09
C LYS A 396 11.69 16.44 27.05
N ALA A 397 12.96 16.82 27.18
CA ALA A 397 13.38 18.22 27.20
C ALA A 397 14.19 18.57 25.94
N LEU A 398 13.84 19.66 25.27
CA LEU A 398 14.52 20.10 24.04
C LEU A 398 15.89 20.71 24.38
N LYS A 399 16.94 20.28 23.67
CA LYS A 399 18.34 20.71 23.91
C LYS A 399 18.51 22.22 23.76
N ALA A 400 19.29 22.86 24.64
CA ALA A 400 19.63 24.27 24.51
C ALA A 400 20.32 24.57 23.15
N GLY A 401 20.04 25.75 22.57
CA GLY A 401 20.60 26.17 21.28
C GLY A 401 19.92 25.56 20.06
N TYR A 402 18.69 25.06 20.20
CA TYR A 402 17.89 24.53 19.09
C TYR A 402 17.53 25.62 18.06
N THR A 403 17.31 25.21 16.82
CA THR A 403 16.71 26.04 15.76
C THR A 403 15.18 26.06 15.87
N GLU A 404 14.52 27.08 15.31
CA GLU A 404 13.04 27.11 15.27
C GLU A 404 12.45 25.92 14.50
N LYS A 405 13.17 25.36 13.52
CA LYS A 405 12.75 24.11 12.84
C LYS A 405 12.72 22.96 13.83
N GLN A 406 13.79 22.74 14.59
CA GLN A 406 13.85 21.68 15.61
C GLN A 406 12.80 21.86 16.70
N ARG A 407 12.50 23.11 17.08
CA ARG A 407 11.41 23.41 18.03
C ARG A 407 10.05 23.03 17.47
N ARG A 408 9.76 23.36 16.21
CA ARG A 408 8.50 22.98 15.54
C ARG A 408 8.39 21.46 15.39
N ASP A 409 9.45 20.80 14.93
CA ASP A 409 9.48 19.33 14.78
C ASP A 409 9.25 18.65 16.14
N PHE A 410 9.84 19.18 17.21
CA PHE A 410 9.64 18.71 18.57
C PHE A 410 8.18 18.85 19.02
N LEU A 411 7.59 20.03 18.86
CA LEU A 411 6.21 20.27 19.30
C LEU A 411 5.15 19.61 18.41
N SER A 412 5.48 19.33 17.14
CA SER A 412 4.62 18.56 16.23
C SER A 412 4.38 17.13 16.74
N GLU A 413 5.37 16.52 17.38
CA GLU A 413 5.20 15.22 18.06
C GLU A 413 4.11 15.30 19.15
N ALA A 414 4.10 16.37 19.95
CA ALA A 414 3.11 16.58 20.99
C ALA A 414 1.71 16.86 20.44
N SER A 415 1.58 17.65 19.37
CA SER A 415 0.26 17.92 18.78
C SER A 415 -0.38 16.69 18.16
N ILE A 416 0.41 15.73 17.69
CA ILE A 416 -0.08 14.40 17.26
C ILE A 416 -0.56 13.60 18.46
N MET A 417 0.30 13.44 19.48
CA MET A 417 -0.05 12.67 20.68
C MET A 417 -1.31 13.19 21.38
N ALA A 418 -1.52 14.51 21.37
CA ALA A 418 -2.67 15.15 21.99
C ALA A 418 -4.03 14.75 21.40
N GLN A 419 -4.05 14.21 20.18
CA GLN A 419 -5.28 13.75 19.53
C GLN A 419 -5.66 12.31 19.91
N PHE A 420 -4.79 11.60 20.64
CA PHE A 420 -4.96 10.19 20.98
C PHE A 420 -5.34 9.99 22.44
N ASP A 421 -6.37 9.19 22.67
CA ASP A 421 -6.80 8.76 24.00
C ASP A 421 -7.19 7.28 23.95
N HIS A 422 -6.22 6.41 24.24
CA HIS A 422 -6.41 4.95 24.21
C HIS A 422 -5.46 4.26 25.20
N PRO A 423 -5.89 3.20 25.94
CA PRO A 423 -5.07 2.54 26.95
C PRO A 423 -3.79 1.88 26.42
N ASN A 424 -3.67 1.65 25.11
CA ASN A 424 -2.49 1.09 24.46
C ASN A 424 -1.77 2.08 23.52
N VAL A 425 -2.01 3.38 23.69
CA VAL A 425 -1.28 4.46 23.04
C VAL A 425 -0.72 5.36 24.13
N ILE A 426 0.53 5.83 24.00
CA ILE A 426 1.17 6.65 25.04
C ILE A 426 0.40 7.95 25.26
N HIS A 427 0.07 8.26 26.51
CA HIS A 427 -0.71 9.42 26.87
C HIS A 427 0.17 10.66 27.06
N LEU A 428 -0.24 11.77 26.43
CA LEU A 428 0.36 13.09 26.63
C LEU A 428 -0.31 13.79 27.83
N GLU A 429 0.47 14.06 28.88
CA GLU A 429 0.02 14.88 30.00
C GLU A 429 0.03 16.37 29.63
N GLY A 430 0.96 16.81 28.79
CA GLY A 430 0.98 18.18 28.29
C GLY A 430 2.35 18.63 27.85
N VAL A 431 2.47 19.93 27.62
CA VAL A 431 3.70 20.56 27.13
C VAL A 431 4.08 21.75 28.01
N VAL A 432 5.35 22.11 28.00
CA VAL A 432 5.85 23.37 28.54
C VAL A 432 6.49 24.13 27.41
N THR A 433 5.85 25.22 26.99
CA THR A 433 6.31 26.03 25.84
C THR A 433 6.62 27.47 26.24
N ARG A 434 6.08 27.94 27.36
CA ARG A 434 6.26 29.31 27.87
C ARG A 434 7.53 29.51 28.71
N SER A 435 8.28 28.45 28.97
CA SER A 435 9.56 28.49 29.71
C SER A 435 10.76 28.45 28.77
N LYS A 436 11.94 28.84 29.26
CA LYS A 436 13.21 28.70 28.53
C LYS A 436 13.52 27.24 28.17
N LEU A 437 13.06 26.30 28.98
CA LEU A 437 13.20 24.86 28.73
C LEU A 437 11.87 24.33 28.16
N VAL A 438 11.87 24.01 26.87
CA VAL A 438 10.69 23.43 26.19
C VAL A 438 10.62 21.94 26.50
N MET A 439 9.45 21.47 26.95
CA MET A 439 9.26 20.09 27.41
C MET A 439 7.98 19.46 26.87
N ILE A 440 8.04 18.15 26.65
CA ILE A 440 6.87 17.28 26.40
C ILE A 440 6.78 16.32 27.59
N VAL A 441 5.60 16.24 28.19
CA VAL A 441 5.34 15.45 29.39
C VAL A 441 4.37 14.34 29.03
N THR A 442 4.79 13.09 29.16
CA THR A 442 3.95 11.91 28.94
C THR A 442 3.83 11.10 30.22
N GLU A 443 2.90 10.14 30.26
CA GLU A 443 2.89 9.13 31.30
C GLU A 443 4.24 8.39 31.38
N TYR A 444 4.62 7.95 32.58
CA TYR A 444 5.85 7.19 32.79
C TYR A 444 5.62 5.68 32.59
N MET A 445 6.52 5.05 31.84
CA MET A 445 6.50 3.63 31.53
C MET A 445 7.74 2.96 32.16
N GLU A 446 7.55 2.31 33.31
CA GLU A 446 8.64 1.90 34.22
C GLU A 446 9.62 0.90 33.61
N ASN A 447 9.14 0.08 32.68
CA ASN A 447 9.92 -0.99 32.06
C ASN A 447 10.59 -0.57 30.74
N GLY A 448 10.41 0.69 30.31
CA GLY A 448 11.07 1.23 29.11
C GLY A 448 10.57 0.57 27.82
N SER A 449 11.44 0.47 26.81
CA SER A 449 11.10 -0.10 25.51
C SER A 449 10.95 -1.62 25.56
N LEU A 450 9.97 -2.14 24.83
CA LEU A 450 9.58 -3.55 24.85
C LEU A 450 10.73 -4.46 24.39
N ASP A 451 11.48 -4.08 23.37
CA ASP A 451 12.60 -4.86 22.87
C ASP A 451 13.69 -5.08 23.94
N SER A 452 14.10 -4.01 24.63
CA SER A 452 15.10 -4.06 25.69
C SER A 452 14.57 -4.77 26.93
N PHE A 453 13.31 -4.56 27.25
CA PHE A 453 12.62 -5.25 28.33
C PHE A 453 12.61 -6.77 28.10
N LEU A 454 12.22 -7.22 26.91
CA LEU A 454 12.20 -8.65 26.57
C LEU A 454 13.59 -9.27 26.60
N ARG A 455 14.62 -8.62 26.03
CA ARG A 455 16.01 -9.12 26.09
C ARG A 455 16.51 -9.28 27.52
N LYS A 456 16.17 -8.34 28.41
CA LYS A 456 16.53 -8.41 29.83
C LYS A 456 15.84 -9.58 30.55
N HIS A 457 14.70 -10.03 30.03
CA HIS A 457 13.85 -11.06 30.59
C HIS A 457 13.72 -12.29 29.67
N ASP A 458 14.78 -12.62 28.89
CA ASP A 458 14.74 -13.74 27.93
C ASP A 458 14.27 -15.04 28.60
N GLY A 459 13.23 -15.64 28.03
CA GLY A 459 12.60 -16.88 28.51
C GLY A 459 11.83 -16.78 29.83
N GLN A 460 11.68 -15.59 30.43
CA GLN A 460 11.02 -15.43 31.74
C GLN A 460 9.51 -15.23 31.66
N PHE A 461 8.96 -14.98 30.46
CA PHE A 461 7.53 -14.79 30.26
C PHE A 461 6.87 -16.06 29.71
N THR A 462 5.67 -16.30 30.21
CA THR A 462 4.79 -17.31 29.62
C THR A 462 4.31 -16.84 28.25
N LEU A 463 3.97 -17.78 27.38
CA LEU A 463 3.41 -17.45 26.07
C LEU A 463 2.14 -16.58 26.18
N ILE A 464 1.29 -16.83 27.18
CA ILE A 464 0.08 -16.04 27.39
C ILE A 464 0.38 -14.57 27.74
N GLN A 465 1.47 -14.30 28.47
CA GLN A 465 1.91 -12.93 28.75
C GLN A 465 2.41 -12.24 27.47
N LEU A 466 3.19 -12.94 26.65
CA LEU A 466 3.66 -12.42 25.35
C LEU A 466 2.48 -12.13 24.41
N VAL A 467 1.49 -13.02 24.34
CA VAL A 467 0.25 -12.79 23.59
C VAL A 467 -0.54 -11.61 24.17
N GLY A 468 -0.56 -11.43 25.49
CA GLY A 468 -1.15 -10.27 26.15
C GLY A 468 -0.50 -8.94 25.73
N MET A 469 0.83 -8.91 25.65
CA MET A 469 1.59 -7.76 25.14
C MET A 469 1.21 -7.45 23.69
N LEU A 470 1.20 -8.46 22.82
CA LEU A 470 0.81 -8.32 21.41
C LEU A 470 -0.63 -7.83 21.25
N ARG A 471 -1.57 -8.36 22.05
CA ARG A 471 -2.97 -7.92 22.05
C ARG A 471 -3.08 -6.44 22.37
N GLY A 472 -2.33 -5.95 23.35
CA GLY A 472 -2.28 -4.52 23.69
C GLY A 472 -1.79 -3.67 22.51
N ILE A 473 -0.67 -4.06 21.90
CA ILE A 473 -0.10 -3.36 20.73
C ILE A 473 -1.12 -3.34 19.57
N GLY A 474 -1.74 -4.49 19.27
CA GLY A 474 -2.76 -4.60 18.23
C GLY A 474 -3.99 -3.71 18.49
N ALA A 475 -4.43 -3.60 19.75
CA ALA A 475 -5.52 -2.70 20.12
C ALA A 475 -5.15 -1.22 19.90
N GLY A 476 -3.93 -0.81 20.26
CA GLY A 476 -3.42 0.54 19.99
C GLY A 476 -3.34 0.85 18.50
N MET A 477 -2.82 -0.07 17.69
CA MET A 477 -2.72 0.10 16.24
C MET A 477 -4.06 0.12 15.53
N ARG A 478 -5.04 -0.67 16.02
CA ARG A 478 -6.42 -0.59 15.54
C ARG A 478 -7.01 0.78 15.80
N TYR A 479 -6.88 1.30 17.04
CA TYR A 479 -7.36 2.63 17.39
C TYR A 479 -6.78 3.71 16.46
N LEU A 480 -5.47 3.68 16.21
CA LEU A 480 -4.81 4.61 15.29
C LEU A 480 -5.36 4.49 13.86
N SER A 481 -5.53 3.26 13.35
CA SER A 481 -6.10 3.03 12.03
C SER A 481 -7.54 3.50 11.91
N ASP A 482 -8.37 3.31 12.94
CA ASP A 482 -9.78 3.75 12.97
C ASP A 482 -9.87 5.29 12.91
N LEU A 483 -8.87 6.00 13.44
CA LEU A 483 -8.73 7.46 13.30
C LEU A 483 -8.16 7.89 11.94
N GLY A 484 -7.71 6.96 11.10
CA GLY A 484 -7.03 7.25 9.83
C GLY A 484 -5.55 7.62 9.99
N TYR A 485 -4.94 7.35 11.14
CA TYR A 485 -3.52 7.61 11.39
C TYR A 485 -2.65 6.40 10.99
N VAL A 486 -1.55 6.67 10.27
CA VAL A 486 -0.55 5.67 9.87
C VAL A 486 0.75 5.95 10.62
N HIS A 487 1.24 4.97 11.37
CA HIS A 487 2.40 5.10 12.27
C HIS A 487 3.73 5.11 11.52
N ARG A 488 3.90 4.27 10.48
CA ARG A 488 5.09 4.20 9.59
C ARG A 488 6.39 3.68 10.21
N ASP A 489 6.51 3.68 11.52
CA ASP A 489 7.66 3.14 12.26
C ASP A 489 7.24 2.29 13.48
N LEU A 490 6.26 1.42 13.29
CA LEU A 490 5.91 0.46 14.33
C LEU A 490 7.04 -0.58 14.48
N ALA A 491 7.61 -0.66 15.67
CA ALA A 491 8.65 -1.62 16.06
C ALA A 491 8.63 -1.85 17.57
N ALA A 492 9.17 -2.97 18.07
CA ALA A 492 9.21 -3.23 19.53
C ALA A 492 9.98 -2.15 20.31
N ARG A 493 10.98 -1.49 19.70
CA ARG A 493 11.70 -0.35 20.30
C ARG A 493 10.81 0.89 20.52
N ASN A 494 9.73 1.02 19.76
CA ASN A 494 8.77 2.13 19.82
C ASN A 494 7.49 1.74 20.60
N VAL A 495 7.52 0.60 21.29
CA VAL A 495 6.48 0.19 22.24
C VAL A 495 7.05 0.31 23.64
N LEU A 496 6.35 1.02 24.52
CA LEU A 496 6.74 1.17 25.92
C LEU A 496 5.95 0.21 26.81
N VAL A 497 6.55 -0.22 27.92
CA VAL A 497 5.98 -1.17 28.87
C VAL A 497 5.92 -0.56 30.26
N ASN A 498 4.77 -0.65 30.93
CA ASN A 498 4.63 -0.20 32.31
C ASN A 498 4.82 -1.36 33.30
N SER A 499 4.79 -1.04 34.60
CA SER A 499 4.94 -2.00 35.71
C SER A 499 3.95 -3.17 35.67
N ASN A 500 2.76 -2.97 35.08
CA ASN A 500 1.72 -3.98 34.92
C ASN A 500 1.81 -4.77 33.60
N LEU A 501 2.94 -4.66 32.86
CA LEU A 501 3.16 -5.27 31.55
C LEU A 501 2.21 -4.77 30.45
N VAL A 502 1.57 -3.61 30.64
CA VAL A 502 0.76 -2.98 29.59
C VAL A 502 1.69 -2.36 28.57
N CYS A 503 1.53 -2.80 27.31
CA CYS A 503 2.26 -2.26 26.17
C CYS A 503 1.50 -1.08 25.57
N LYS A 504 2.20 0.02 25.32
CA LYS A 504 1.66 1.21 24.65
C LYS A 504 2.51 1.62 23.46
N VAL A 505 1.86 1.88 22.33
CA VAL A 505 2.47 2.40 21.12
C VAL A 505 2.94 3.85 21.36
N SER A 506 4.14 4.17 20.91
CA SER A 506 4.81 5.46 21.13
C SER A 506 5.68 5.86 19.93
N ASP A 507 6.36 7.00 20.03
CA ASP A 507 7.24 7.56 19.00
C ASP A 507 6.52 7.92 17.69
N PHE A 508 5.77 9.01 17.75
CA PHE A 508 5.04 9.60 16.62
C PHE A 508 5.88 10.63 15.84
N GLY A 509 7.20 10.68 16.08
CA GLY A 509 8.10 11.70 15.52
C GLY A 509 8.45 11.51 14.03
N LEU A 510 8.06 10.38 13.43
CA LEU A 510 8.28 10.01 12.03
C LEU A 510 7.03 10.13 11.14
N SER A 511 5.94 10.68 11.66
CA SER A 511 4.76 11.09 10.89
C SER A 511 5.04 12.18 9.84
N ARG A 512 6.29 12.63 9.73
CA ARG A 512 6.74 13.67 8.82
C ARG A 512 6.34 13.33 7.39
N ILE A 513 5.82 14.37 6.74
CA ILE A 513 5.41 14.42 5.35
C ILE A 513 6.47 13.74 4.48
N LEU A 514 6.02 12.82 3.63
CA LEU A 514 6.75 12.49 2.41
C LEU A 514 6.76 13.78 1.60
N GLU A 515 7.88 14.50 1.58
CA GLU A 515 8.09 15.47 0.51
C GLU A 515 7.96 14.69 -0.79
N ASP A 516 6.97 15.05 -1.62
CA ASP A 516 6.78 14.54 -2.98
C ASP A 516 7.94 15.04 -3.87
N ASP A 517 9.18 14.70 -3.52
CA ASP A 517 10.36 14.92 -4.35
C ASP A 517 10.71 13.61 -5.08
N PRO A 518 10.34 13.47 -6.36
CA PRO A 518 10.67 12.30 -7.17
C PRO A 518 12.18 12.19 -7.49
N ASP A 519 12.99 13.21 -7.20
CA ASP A 519 14.44 13.19 -7.40
C ASP A 519 15.24 12.81 -6.12
N ALA A 520 14.57 12.53 -5.00
CA ALA A 520 15.22 12.02 -3.78
C ALA A 520 15.57 10.52 -3.88
N ALA A 521 16.04 10.08 -5.05
CA ALA A 521 16.75 8.82 -5.20
C ALA A 521 18.14 8.98 -4.57
N TYR A 522 18.29 8.44 -3.36
CA TYR A 522 19.55 8.26 -2.65
C TYR A 522 20.18 9.50 -1.99
N THR A 523 19.39 10.36 -1.33
CA THR A 523 19.88 11.18 -0.20
C THR A 523 18.71 11.64 0.68
N THR A 524 18.92 11.66 2.01
CA THR A 524 17.90 11.95 3.03
C THR A 524 17.51 13.43 3.11
N THR A 525 16.24 13.74 2.88
CA THR A 525 15.51 14.87 3.52
C THR A 525 14.16 14.43 4.11
N GLY A 526 14.05 13.16 4.53
CA GLY A 526 12.83 12.61 5.16
C GLY A 526 13.07 11.44 6.14
N GLY A 527 14.18 11.47 6.88
CA GLY A 527 14.54 10.40 7.83
C GLY A 527 14.97 9.08 7.17
N LYS A 528 15.58 8.18 7.95
CA LYS A 528 15.97 6.84 7.48
C LYS A 528 14.77 5.91 7.58
N ILE A 529 14.36 5.27 6.47
CA ILE A 529 13.31 4.22 6.53
C ILE A 529 13.83 3.03 7.36
N PRO A 530 13.04 2.51 8.31
CA PRO A 530 13.37 1.34 9.12
C PRO A 530 13.18 0.03 8.30
N ILE A 531 14.01 -0.18 7.27
CA ILE A 531 13.89 -1.21 6.22
C ILE A 531 13.42 -2.59 6.70
N ARG A 532 13.83 -3.05 7.89
CA ARG A 532 13.44 -4.37 8.42
C ARG A 532 11.97 -4.45 8.81
N TRP A 533 11.42 -3.37 9.38
CA TRP A 533 10.02 -3.27 9.79
C TRP A 533 9.10 -2.79 8.68
N THR A 534 9.64 -2.10 7.66
CA THR A 534 8.84 -1.51 6.59
C THR A 534 8.36 -2.55 5.58
N ALA A 535 7.11 -2.39 5.13
CA ALA A 535 6.50 -3.21 4.09
C ALA A 535 7.16 -3.01 2.70
N PRO A 536 7.12 -4.02 1.80
CA PRO A 536 7.71 -3.92 0.47
C PRO A 536 7.25 -2.69 -0.31
N GLU A 537 5.96 -2.41 -0.31
CA GLU A 537 5.34 -1.30 -1.02
C GLU A 537 5.74 0.07 -0.43
N ALA A 538 5.95 0.12 0.88
CA ALA A 538 6.43 1.32 1.58
C ALA A 538 7.93 1.56 1.36
N ILE A 539 8.73 0.51 1.13
CA ILE A 539 10.15 0.64 0.74
C ILE A 539 10.26 1.05 -0.74
N ALA A 540 9.61 0.29 -1.62
CA ALA A 540 9.75 0.44 -3.07
C ALA A 540 9.07 1.70 -3.62
N TYR A 541 7.90 2.03 -3.08
CA TYR A 541 7.03 3.07 -3.64
C TYR A 541 6.70 4.17 -2.63
N ARG A 542 7.34 4.19 -1.45
CA ARG A 542 7.05 5.14 -0.36
C ARG A 542 5.55 5.19 0.01
N THR A 543 4.81 4.11 -0.25
CA THR A 543 3.37 4.06 -0.01
C THR A 543 3.11 3.53 1.39
N PHE A 544 2.83 4.43 2.33
CA PHE A 544 2.48 4.08 3.71
C PHE A 544 0.97 4.08 3.91
N SER A 545 0.45 3.02 4.53
CA SER A 545 -0.96 2.80 4.83
C SER A 545 -1.13 1.99 6.12
N SER A 546 -2.36 1.87 6.64
CA SER A 546 -2.65 0.95 7.74
C SER A 546 -2.23 -0.49 7.42
N ALA A 547 -2.27 -0.91 6.14
CA ALA A 547 -1.81 -2.24 5.73
C ALA A 547 -0.27 -2.38 5.86
N SER A 548 0.48 -1.32 5.57
CA SER A 548 1.94 -1.31 5.81
C SER A 548 2.30 -1.29 7.30
N ASP A 549 1.43 -0.75 8.15
CA ASP A 549 1.56 -0.87 9.61
C ASP A 549 1.22 -2.29 10.10
N VAL A 550 0.28 -2.98 9.46
CA VAL A 550 0.00 -4.41 9.73
C VAL A 550 1.22 -5.27 9.39
N TRP A 551 1.95 -4.97 8.32
CA TRP A 551 3.24 -5.60 8.03
C TRP A 551 4.22 -5.40 9.20
N SER A 552 4.35 -4.16 9.64
CA SER A 552 5.25 -3.78 10.73
C SER A 552 4.87 -4.50 12.03
N TYR A 553 3.57 -4.63 12.32
CA TYR A 553 3.04 -5.40 13.44
C TYR A 553 3.42 -6.87 13.36
N GLY A 554 3.41 -7.48 12.17
CA GLY A 554 3.90 -8.85 11.97
C GLY A 554 5.38 -9.01 12.34
N VAL A 555 6.22 -8.00 12.06
CA VAL A 555 7.62 -7.99 12.51
C VAL A 555 7.71 -7.83 14.03
N VAL A 556 6.87 -6.99 14.65
CA VAL A 556 6.80 -6.87 16.13
C VAL A 556 6.37 -8.18 16.78
N MET A 557 5.42 -8.92 16.19
CA MET A 557 5.04 -10.26 16.66
C MET A 557 6.26 -11.18 16.72
N TRP A 558 7.08 -11.17 15.67
CA TRP A 558 8.33 -11.93 15.64
C TRP A 558 9.31 -11.44 16.71
N GLU A 559 9.52 -10.13 16.86
CA GLU A 559 10.39 -9.57 17.91
C GLU A 559 9.96 -10.01 19.30
N VAL A 560 8.65 -9.98 19.61
CA VAL A 560 8.13 -10.36 20.92
C VAL A 560 8.36 -11.84 21.21
N LEU A 561 8.05 -12.70 20.24
CA LEU A 561 8.22 -14.15 20.40
C LEU A 561 9.69 -14.57 20.41
N ALA A 562 10.56 -13.79 19.77
CA ALA A 562 12.01 -13.95 19.80
C ALA A 562 12.68 -13.14 20.91
N TYR A 563 11.94 -12.64 21.90
CA TYR A 563 12.46 -11.92 23.07
C TYR A 563 13.36 -10.71 22.74
N GLY A 564 12.98 -9.94 21.72
CA GLY A 564 13.65 -8.71 21.31
C GLY A 564 14.91 -8.93 20.47
N GLU A 565 15.05 -10.10 19.85
CA GLU A 565 16.06 -10.34 18.82
C GLU A 565 15.92 -9.39 17.62
N ARG A 566 17.02 -9.20 16.89
CA ARG A 566 17.04 -8.28 15.74
C ARG A 566 16.44 -8.96 14.49
N PRO A 567 15.37 -8.42 13.88
CA PRO A 567 14.79 -9.01 12.67
C PRO A 567 15.81 -9.13 11.54
N TYR A 568 15.85 -10.27 10.84
CA TYR A 568 16.84 -10.57 9.80
C TYR A 568 18.32 -10.51 10.25
N TRP A 569 18.59 -10.56 11.55
CA TRP A 569 19.93 -10.62 12.15
C TRP A 569 20.96 -9.69 11.49
N ASN A 570 22.06 -10.27 11.00
CA ASN A 570 23.23 -9.61 10.46
C ASN A 570 23.13 -9.29 8.96
N MET A 571 22.00 -9.58 8.31
CA MET A 571 21.80 -9.20 6.91
C MET A 571 21.94 -7.69 6.73
N THR A 572 22.48 -7.21 5.62
CA THR A 572 22.50 -5.77 5.36
C THR A 572 21.10 -5.29 4.97
N ASN A 573 20.83 -3.98 5.07
CA ASN A 573 19.54 -3.43 4.63
C ASN A 573 19.29 -3.69 3.14
N ARG A 574 20.34 -3.74 2.31
CA ARG A 574 20.26 -4.06 0.88
C ARG A 574 19.88 -5.52 0.64
N ASP A 575 20.40 -6.44 1.45
CA ASP A 575 20.06 -7.86 1.34
C ASP A 575 18.63 -8.13 1.80
N VAL A 576 18.21 -7.44 2.87
CA VAL A 576 16.83 -7.50 3.35
C VAL A 576 15.91 -7.01 2.25
N ASP A 577 16.13 -5.80 1.73
CA ASP A 577 15.35 -5.21 0.63
C ASP A 577 15.32 -6.11 -0.62
N GLY A 578 16.47 -6.61 -1.07
CA GLY A 578 16.54 -7.54 -2.19
C GLY A 578 15.74 -8.83 -1.99
N LYS A 579 15.73 -9.41 -0.77
CA LYS A 579 14.86 -10.54 -0.45
C LYS A 579 13.38 -10.17 -0.44
N LYS A 580 13.05 -8.98 0.08
CA LYS A 580 11.68 -8.44 0.13
C LYS A 580 11.10 -8.29 -1.27
N VAL A 581 11.86 -7.63 -2.16
CA VAL A 581 11.46 -7.37 -3.56
C VAL A 581 11.32 -8.66 -4.37
N ASN A 582 12.16 -9.67 -4.10
CA ASN A 582 12.14 -10.94 -4.81
C ASN A 582 11.15 -11.97 -4.24
N GLY A 583 10.34 -11.61 -3.24
CA GLY A 583 9.34 -12.49 -2.64
C GLY A 583 9.88 -13.61 -1.74
N TYR A 584 11.14 -13.53 -1.31
CA TYR A 584 11.78 -14.50 -0.42
C TYR A 584 11.62 -14.08 1.04
N TRP A 585 10.61 -14.67 1.71
CA TRP A 585 10.28 -14.41 3.11
C TRP A 585 10.56 -15.63 3.96
N ASP A 586 11.64 -15.62 4.73
CA ASP A 586 12.01 -16.74 5.62
C ASP A 586 12.06 -16.25 7.07
N MET A 587 10.91 -15.73 7.54
CA MET A 587 10.58 -15.50 8.95
C MET A 587 9.25 -16.21 9.21
N SER A 588 9.33 -17.50 9.50
CA SER A 588 8.15 -18.31 9.78
C SER A 588 7.87 -18.28 11.28
N VAL A 589 6.70 -17.78 11.66
CA VAL A 589 6.18 -17.92 13.03
C VAL A 589 5.01 -18.89 12.96
N GLU A 590 5.27 -20.18 13.24
CA GLU A 590 4.20 -21.16 13.42
C GLU A 590 3.73 -21.14 14.87
N VAL A 591 2.58 -20.49 15.13
CA VAL A 591 1.84 -20.64 16.38
C VAL A 591 0.82 -21.76 16.18
N MET A 592 1.17 -22.99 16.56
CA MET A 592 0.20 -24.08 16.65
C MET A 592 -0.58 -23.93 17.97
N LEU A 593 -1.73 -23.27 17.90
CA LEU A 593 -2.80 -23.50 18.88
C LEU A 593 -3.40 -24.87 18.56
N ALA A 594 -2.98 -25.90 19.29
CA ALA A 594 -3.71 -27.17 19.22
C ALA A 594 -5.15 -26.90 19.68
N GLN A 595 -6.14 -27.37 18.91
CA GLN A 595 -7.51 -27.48 19.39
C GLN A 595 -7.47 -28.18 20.76
N PRO A 596 -8.21 -27.71 21.78
CA PRO A 596 -8.22 -28.36 23.08
C PRO A 596 -8.67 -29.81 22.88
N GLU A 597 -7.77 -30.75 23.11
CA GLU A 597 -8.13 -32.16 23.16
C GLU A 597 -9.01 -32.32 24.41
N VAL A 598 -10.27 -32.71 24.22
CA VAL A 598 -11.21 -32.97 25.31
C VAL A 598 -10.76 -34.27 25.99
N VAL A 599 -9.92 -34.15 27.02
CA VAL A 599 -9.44 -35.33 27.77
C VAL A 599 -10.36 -35.67 28.96
N ALA A 600 -11.22 -34.75 29.41
CA ALA A 600 -12.30 -35.00 30.39
C ALA A 600 -13.18 -33.73 30.54
N PRO A 601 -14.41 -33.82 31.08
CA PRO A 601 -15.36 -32.69 31.12
C PRO A 601 -14.90 -31.45 31.91
N ASP A 602 -13.91 -31.57 32.82
CA ASP A 602 -13.65 -30.51 33.80
C ASP A 602 -12.19 -30.05 33.92
N ARG A 603 -11.32 -30.33 32.94
CA ARG A 603 -9.95 -29.75 32.90
C ARG A 603 -9.53 -29.38 31.48
N VAL A 604 -9.55 -28.08 31.19
CA VAL A 604 -8.90 -27.50 30.00
C VAL A 604 -7.44 -27.22 30.35
N VAL A 605 -6.51 -27.98 29.77
CA VAL A 605 -5.07 -27.66 29.81
C VAL A 605 -4.67 -27.15 28.42
N PRO A 606 -4.25 -25.89 28.26
CA PRO A 606 -3.81 -25.40 26.96
C PRO A 606 -2.41 -25.96 26.63
N ASN A 607 -2.35 -26.92 25.71
CA ASN A 607 -1.10 -27.31 25.06
C ASN A 607 -0.88 -26.37 23.87
N THR A 608 0.01 -25.39 24.03
CA THR A 608 0.47 -24.56 22.90
C THR A 608 1.91 -24.92 22.57
N TYR A 609 2.17 -25.32 21.33
CA TYR A 609 3.52 -25.54 20.83
C TYR A 609 3.88 -24.37 19.92
N LEU A 610 5.05 -23.78 20.13
CA LEU A 610 5.56 -22.68 19.32
C LEU A 610 6.91 -23.09 18.76
N THR A 611 6.98 -23.18 17.43
CA THR A 611 8.21 -23.53 16.72
C THR A 611 8.64 -22.32 15.91
N LEU A 612 9.79 -21.73 16.26
CA LEU A 612 10.43 -20.69 15.46
C LEU A 612 11.43 -21.36 14.52
N THR A 613 11.17 -21.32 13.22
CA THR A 613 12.13 -21.78 12.20
C THR A 613 12.90 -20.60 11.63
N GLY A 614 14.22 -20.73 11.63
CA GLY A 614 15.13 -19.76 11.03
C GLY A 614 15.30 -19.98 9.53
N VAL A 615 15.99 -19.04 8.89
CA VAL A 615 16.29 -19.08 7.45
C VAL A 615 16.99 -20.39 7.09
N GLY A 616 16.38 -21.20 6.23
CA GLY A 616 16.90 -22.52 5.83
C GLY A 616 16.29 -23.73 6.56
N GLY A 617 15.16 -23.57 7.26
CA GLY A 617 14.38 -24.69 7.81
C GLY A 617 14.99 -25.34 9.05
N THR A 618 15.98 -24.72 9.69
CA THR A 618 16.53 -25.19 10.97
C THR A 618 15.68 -24.68 12.15
N PRO A 619 15.12 -25.57 12.98
CA PRO A 619 14.39 -25.17 14.18
C PRO A 619 15.35 -24.61 15.23
N PHE A 620 15.08 -23.40 15.74
CA PHE A 620 16.04 -22.66 16.58
C PHE A 620 15.74 -22.75 18.08
N LYS A 621 14.48 -22.88 18.48
CA LYS A 621 14.07 -23.04 19.89
C LYS A 621 12.76 -23.85 19.95
N SER A 622 12.80 -25.00 20.62
CA SER A 622 11.60 -25.71 21.09
C SER A 622 11.29 -25.19 22.50
N LEU A 623 10.27 -24.34 22.65
CA LEU A 623 9.74 -24.02 23.97
C LEU A 623 8.93 -25.23 24.46
N ALA A 624 9.59 -26.16 25.17
CA ALA A 624 9.02 -27.44 25.59
C ALA A 624 8.33 -27.39 26.96
N LYS A 625 7.18 -28.09 27.02
CA LYS A 625 6.48 -28.78 28.12
C LYS A 625 6.60 -28.24 29.56
N PRO A 626 5.48 -27.95 30.25
CA PRO A 626 5.48 -28.05 31.71
C PRO A 626 5.68 -29.51 32.15
N PRO A 627 6.30 -29.78 33.32
CA PRO A 627 6.58 -31.13 33.78
C PRO A 627 5.27 -31.83 34.15
N LEU A 628 4.94 -32.90 33.45
CA LEU A 628 3.91 -33.85 33.88
C LEU A 628 4.60 -35.01 34.59
N GLU A 629 4.16 -35.25 35.82
CA GLU A 629 4.57 -36.35 36.66
C GLU A 629 4.47 -37.70 35.95
N ARG A 630 5.42 -38.55 36.35
CA ARG A 630 5.65 -39.93 35.95
C ARG A 630 4.35 -40.76 36.02
N VAL A 631 3.81 -41.17 34.88
CA VAL A 631 2.94 -42.35 34.78
C VAL A 631 3.51 -43.28 33.71
N THR A 632 3.70 -44.52 34.13
CA THR A 632 4.42 -45.60 33.45
C THR A 632 3.61 -46.27 32.34
N SER A 633 4.37 -46.85 31.40
CA SER A 633 4.09 -48.04 30.55
C SER A 633 3.32 -47.85 29.23
N GLY A 634 3.87 -48.44 28.16
CA GLY A 634 3.10 -48.89 26.99
C GLY A 634 3.67 -48.59 25.60
N THR A 635 4.67 -49.38 25.17
CA THR A 635 4.89 -49.91 23.79
C THR A 635 4.74 -49.01 22.55
N ALA A 636 5.86 -48.86 21.83
CA ALA A 636 5.93 -48.48 20.41
C ALA A 636 5.33 -49.58 19.50
N PRO A 637 5.01 -49.25 18.23
CA PRO A 637 5.98 -49.58 17.19
C PRO A 637 6.17 -48.52 16.09
N SER A 638 7.32 -48.68 15.46
CA SER A 638 7.96 -47.97 14.36
C SER A 638 7.29 -48.13 12.99
N SER A 639 7.20 -47.04 12.24
CA SER A 639 7.52 -47.01 10.80
C SER A 639 7.62 -45.57 10.29
N THR A 640 8.83 -45.16 9.91
CA THR A 640 9.06 -44.05 8.99
C THR A 640 8.83 -44.53 7.56
N PRO A 641 8.33 -43.66 6.68
CA PRO A 641 9.09 -43.42 5.47
C PRO A 641 9.29 -41.93 5.18
N SER A 642 10.47 -41.68 4.62
CA SER A 642 11.00 -40.45 4.04
C SER A 642 10.12 -39.90 2.92
N CYS A 643 9.94 -38.58 2.88
CA CYS A 643 9.59 -37.85 1.66
C CYS A 643 10.59 -36.71 1.43
N GLU A 644 11.25 -36.80 0.29
CA GLU A 644 12.14 -35.81 -0.31
C GLU A 644 11.40 -34.52 -0.67
N HIS A 645 12.14 -33.42 -0.59
CA HIS A 645 11.76 -32.11 -1.09
C HIS A 645 11.43 -32.13 -2.58
N THR A 646 10.32 -31.51 -2.99
CA THR A 646 10.31 -30.29 -3.86
C THR A 646 8.89 -30.01 -4.41
N MET A 647 8.25 -28.96 -3.90
CA MET A 647 7.21 -28.20 -4.63
C MET A 647 7.30 -26.72 -4.22
N PRO A 648 7.10 -25.77 -5.16
CA PRO A 648 7.38 -24.36 -4.92
C PRO A 648 6.28 -23.68 -4.09
N LEU A 649 6.71 -22.72 -3.27
CA LEU A 649 5.91 -21.81 -2.46
C LEU A 649 5.08 -20.88 -3.36
N PRO A 650 3.74 -20.93 -3.27
CA PRO A 650 2.99 -19.68 -3.05
C PRO A 650 1.90 -19.79 -1.96
N LYS A 651 1.67 -20.96 -1.36
CA LYS A 651 0.56 -21.18 -0.42
C LYS A 651 0.84 -20.73 1.03
N ALA A 652 2.09 -20.45 1.39
CA ALA A 652 2.46 -20.05 2.75
C ALA A 652 2.10 -18.58 3.07
N VAL A 653 2.06 -17.69 2.08
CA VAL A 653 1.82 -16.26 2.28
C VAL A 653 0.38 -15.94 2.65
N LEU A 654 -0.57 -16.68 2.04
CA LEU A 654 -1.97 -16.57 2.43
C LEU A 654 -2.17 -17.02 3.89
N SER A 655 -1.33 -17.93 4.40
CA SER A 655 -1.49 -18.53 5.73
C SER A 655 -1.10 -17.58 6.88
N CYS A 656 -0.05 -16.77 6.76
CA CYS A 656 0.32 -15.78 7.79
C CYS A 656 -0.60 -14.55 7.80
N GLN A 657 -1.05 -14.06 6.64
CA GLN A 657 -2.00 -12.95 6.57
C GLN A 657 -3.41 -13.37 6.97
N ILE A 658 -3.83 -14.58 6.57
CA ILE A 658 -5.08 -15.18 7.04
C ILE A 658 -4.99 -15.53 8.53
N LEU A 659 -3.88 -16.03 9.09
CA LEU A 659 -3.78 -16.24 10.54
C LEU A 659 -3.75 -14.92 11.31
N ALA A 660 -3.05 -13.87 10.85
CA ALA A 660 -3.06 -12.57 11.52
C ALA A 660 -4.44 -11.90 11.44
N ALA A 661 -5.14 -12.00 10.30
CA ALA A 661 -6.50 -11.50 10.11
C ALA A 661 -7.56 -12.37 10.82
N GLN A 662 -7.42 -13.70 10.82
CA GLN A 662 -8.27 -14.64 11.57
C GLN A 662 -7.99 -14.59 13.07
N GLN A 663 -6.78 -14.29 13.53
CA GLN A 663 -6.47 -14.02 14.94
C GLN A 663 -7.03 -12.67 15.36
N LEU A 664 -6.97 -11.64 14.52
CA LEU A 664 -7.73 -10.41 14.78
C LEU A 664 -9.23 -10.73 14.90
N ASN A 665 -9.80 -11.55 14.00
CA ASN A 665 -11.22 -11.89 14.04
C ASN A 665 -11.60 -12.83 15.21
N MET A 666 -10.74 -13.77 15.62
CA MET A 666 -11.00 -14.69 16.74
C MET A 666 -10.80 -14.02 18.11
N ILE A 667 -9.90 -13.04 18.23
CA ILE A 667 -9.67 -12.30 19.49
C ILE A 667 -10.79 -11.28 19.75
N LEU A 668 -11.62 -10.95 18.75
CA LEU A 668 -12.66 -9.93 18.82
C LEU A 668 -14.09 -10.44 19.10
N ILE A 669 -14.32 -11.77 19.21
CA ILE A 669 -15.69 -12.33 19.37
C ILE A 669 -16.02 -12.74 20.81
N SER A 670 -15.08 -12.79 21.75
CA SER A 670 -15.40 -13.02 23.17
C SER A 670 -15.56 -11.69 23.91
N PRO A 671 -16.78 -11.30 24.36
CA PRO A 671 -16.93 -10.17 25.27
C PRO A 671 -16.21 -10.48 26.60
N PRO A 672 -15.74 -9.47 27.34
CA PRO A 672 -15.20 -9.70 28.67
C PRO A 672 -16.31 -10.28 29.57
N PRO A 673 -16.02 -11.21 30.50
CA PRO A 673 -16.93 -11.43 31.61
C PRO A 673 -17.01 -10.12 32.39
N PHE A 674 -18.23 -9.59 32.52
CA PHE A 674 -18.50 -8.41 33.33
C PHE A 674 -17.88 -8.57 34.73
N PRO A 675 -17.26 -7.54 35.32
CA PRO A 675 -16.92 -7.57 36.73
C PRO A 675 -18.21 -7.60 37.54
N VAL A 676 -18.48 -8.73 38.19
CA VAL A 676 -19.54 -8.83 39.21
C VAL A 676 -19.17 -7.88 40.36
N PRO A 677 -20.03 -6.93 40.76
CA PRO A 677 -19.78 -6.13 41.94
C PRO A 677 -19.81 -7.04 43.19
N ILE A 678 -18.65 -7.14 43.85
CA ILE A 678 -18.56 -7.75 45.17
C ILE A 678 -19.22 -6.79 46.16
N PHE A 679 -20.47 -7.08 46.54
CA PHE A 679 -21.08 -6.46 47.72
C PHE A 679 -20.46 -7.09 48.99
N PRO A 680 -20.09 -6.30 50.01
CA PRO A 680 -19.65 -6.84 51.27
C PRO A 680 -20.85 -7.41 52.03
N LEU A 681 -20.86 -8.73 52.24
CA LEU A 681 -21.80 -9.36 53.15
C LEU A 681 -21.53 -8.88 54.58
N SER A 682 -22.51 -8.16 55.11
CA SER A 682 -22.63 -7.82 56.53
C SER A 682 -22.71 -9.08 57.38
N LYS A 683 -22.06 -9.01 58.55
CA LYS A 683 -22.19 -9.94 59.66
C LYS A 683 -23.64 -10.31 59.95
N THR A 684 -23.93 -11.62 60.00
CA THR A 684 -24.70 -12.32 61.05
C THR A 684 -24.37 -13.79 60.96
#